data_AF-A0A328BZK7-F1
#
_entry.id   AF-A0A328BZK7-F1
#
_cell.length_a   1.000
_cell.length_b   1.000
_cell.length_c   1.000
_cell.angle_alpha   90.00
_cell.angle_beta   90.00
_cell.angle_gamma   90.00
#
_symmetry.space_group_name_H-M   'P 1'
#
loop_
_entity.id
_entity.type
_entity.pdbx_description
1 polymer ?
#
loop_
_entity_poly.entity_id
_entity_poly.type
_entity_poly.pdbx_seq_one_letter_code
_entity_poly.pdbx_strand_id
1 'polypeptide(L)'
;MTAPLPRLSFALVPAVLLAWAGQQAQAQTSQPPVRPANAWSPSFDDPTYATRKQRRAAGRLQAQPQPPRPAAKAGGVPAAITLPACFEPLDTTAAGGWQHFPRVDGFDDSFIGPIPLGFSFSLYGSVYNEVYVNSNGNITFGQGFTSFTATGFPTGVPMVAPFWADVDVEMSDTTAQHTSGNIFFKKFPDKFVVTWNRVAYFARHSDKKNTFQLVIKANTAPGFSGDDVFFSYGDMQWTTGDADSGQGGFGFGFGGVPATVGVNKGDGTNFIQVGRFSKDDGSHPNNQDESGVHWLDNQCFSFKVGSVSTNAQPTAAGLPAGNTITLSLGQTRNLALQFLGPETGQTVTVATTTNGLCNTSVVNDGQPNPTVNLSITGAACNVGTHTISLLATDNGTPVASRQFDLTVVVLASNQWTGAVSTVYTDPANWSAGTVPTAADDVVIPSGVPRMPVLSTTAAVNNLTIASGANLTVAAGGVFTLGGNLSNNGLLLGAGTLQTNGAASQTFSGTGSSSLYRATIGAAGAVLNQPLALDQLLTLNGSLTSNGNLTLLSRLDGSETAMVVNNGAAAVSGNVTVQRFIGPTTSPQMGYRHLAAPVTNTTLADMAIGGGGFSPVVNPAYNSASNPGLVTPFPNVFGYDETRVTSGAAVADFDRGWVSPVTNTMFPTFGFTVNMMGRQIMDFVGTLGNGTYNRVNLTRGAGSQAGWHLLGNPYPAPLDFTQLTRTGLDNAVYVFRSSGQYAGSYASYVNGVPANGGSNILPMGQAFFVRTTAPGTPGTIAFSNAARLTTYQNPALQRTAAETRPLLRLTLANAAGSASDETAVYFEQGATAGFDAQYDAYRLGNGNVVQLGALAGASELSISGMPALGAAPVTVPLLVRVARTATYTLQAGQLLNLPPGWTATLRDALTGAATDLQQQPSYSCTIAANEAPGRFSVEFAPRVTSAGQAQLAATVSVYPNPAHGTVYLGLPASSQPVTVRVLNALGQQVRTQQVPATGRGTAVALPLTGLAKGVYSVRVALPGGTVTKRLVVE
;
A
#
# COMPACT_ATOMS: atom_id res chain seq x y z
N MET A 1 24.95 -35.27 -7.82
CA MET A 1 25.40 -36.61 -7.36
C MET A 1 24.84 -36.76 -5.94
N THR A 2 23.68 -37.41 -5.78
CA THR A 2 23.41 -38.88 -5.72
C THR A 2 23.33 -39.36 -4.27
N ALA A 3 22.15 -39.84 -3.85
CA ALA A 3 21.96 -40.63 -2.63
C ALA A 3 22.58 -42.05 -2.80
N PRO A 4 22.55 -42.93 -1.78
CA PRO A 4 21.34 -43.75 -1.61
C PRO A 4 20.97 -44.21 -0.18
N LEU A 5 19.75 -44.77 -0.10
CA LEU A 5 19.21 -45.78 0.84
C LEU A 5 20.03 -47.12 0.76
N PRO A 6 19.82 -48.24 1.52
CA PRO A 6 18.47 -48.80 1.86
C PRO A 6 18.25 -49.85 3.01
N ARG A 7 16.95 -50.17 3.23
CA ARG A 7 16.29 -51.49 3.51
C ARG A 7 16.73 -52.45 4.65
N LEU A 8 15.73 -53.03 5.33
CA LEU A 8 15.28 -54.45 5.25
C LEU A 8 13.86 -54.53 5.91
N SER A 9 12.79 -55.05 5.28
CA SER A 9 12.35 -56.47 5.07
C SER A 9 11.76 -57.13 6.34
N PHE A 10 10.80 -58.08 6.35
CA PHE A 10 10.24 -59.09 5.40
C PHE A 10 8.74 -59.33 5.75
N ALA A 11 7.84 -59.99 4.99
CA ALA A 11 7.77 -60.56 3.62
C ALA A 11 6.31 -60.36 3.07
N LEU A 12 5.50 -61.23 2.42
CA LEU A 12 5.55 -62.61 1.87
C LEU A 12 4.48 -62.74 0.72
N VAL A 13 4.27 -63.94 0.15
CA VAL A 13 3.50 -64.28 -1.10
C VAL A 13 3.19 -65.82 -1.10
N PRO A 14 2.52 -66.51 -2.08
CA PRO A 14 2.17 -66.17 -3.49
C PRO A 14 0.79 -66.67 -4.06
N ALA A 15 0.55 -66.43 -5.36
CA ALA A 15 0.02 -67.37 -6.40
C ALA A 15 -1.48 -67.80 -6.49
N VAL A 16 -2.06 -68.16 -7.65
CA VAL A 16 -1.86 -67.82 -9.11
C VAL A 16 -3.01 -68.43 -9.98
N LEU A 17 -3.02 -68.12 -11.30
CA LEU A 17 -3.65 -68.86 -12.45
C LEU A 17 -5.01 -68.40 -13.04
N LEU A 18 -5.14 -68.66 -14.35
CA LEU A 18 -6.10 -68.11 -15.34
C LEU A 18 -7.31 -69.02 -15.61
N ALA A 19 -8.40 -68.44 -16.12
CA ALA A 19 -9.16 -68.95 -17.28
C ALA A 19 -10.00 -67.82 -17.92
N TRP A 20 -10.54 -68.01 -19.14
CA TRP A 20 -11.29 -66.98 -19.89
C TRP A 20 -12.49 -67.57 -20.67
N ALA A 21 -13.48 -66.72 -20.97
CA ALA A 21 -14.63 -66.90 -21.86
C ALA A 21 -15.76 -67.90 -21.47
N GLY A 22 -17.00 -67.48 -21.74
CA GLY A 22 -18.22 -68.30 -21.62
C GLY A 22 -19.47 -67.45 -21.37
N GLN A 23 -20.28 -67.18 -22.40
CA GLN A 23 -21.60 -66.54 -22.26
C GLN A 23 -22.70 -67.60 -22.09
N GLN A 24 -23.64 -67.40 -21.15
CA GLN A 24 -25.07 -67.16 -21.45
C GLN A 24 -25.89 -66.99 -20.14
N ALA A 25 -27.21 -66.81 -20.26
CA ALA A 25 -28.04 -66.06 -19.32
C ALA A 25 -28.97 -66.89 -18.40
N GLN A 26 -29.63 -66.16 -17.49
CA GLN A 26 -30.93 -66.43 -16.82
C GLN A 26 -31.00 -67.27 -15.54
N ALA A 27 -32.17 -67.09 -14.88
CA ALA A 27 -32.70 -67.66 -13.63
C ALA A 27 -32.20 -67.06 -12.30
N GLN A 28 -33.16 -66.82 -11.39
CA GLN A 28 -32.95 -66.31 -10.02
C GLN A 28 -33.16 -67.42 -8.99
N THR A 29 -32.39 -67.40 -7.89
CA THR A 29 -32.70 -67.90 -6.53
C THR A 29 -31.43 -67.73 -5.66
N SER A 30 -31.44 -67.49 -4.35
CA SER A 30 -32.36 -66.73 -3.47
C SER A 30 -31.75 -66.64 -2.05
N GLN A 31 -31.50 -65.42 -1.54
CA GLN A 31 -31.07 -65.11 -0.15
C GLN A 31 -29.65 -65.61 0.30
N PRO A 32 -29.09 -65.12 1.43
CA PRO A 32 -28.86 -63.69 1.72
C PRO A 32 -27.49 -63.39 2.39
N PRO A 33 -27.04 -62.13 2.46
CA PRO A 33 -26.05 -61.66 3.45
C PRO A 33 -26.68 -60.82 4.58
N VAL A 34 -26.15 -61.01 5.78
CA VAL A 34 -26.57 -60.41 7.07
C VAL A 34 -26.44 -58.87 7.07
N ARG A 35 -27.41 -58.16 7.69
CA ARG A 35 -27.35 -56.71 7.92
C ARG A 35 -26.55 -56.34 9.19
N PRO A 36 -25.84 -55.19 9.23
CA PRO A 36 -25.61 -54.43 10.46
C PRO A 36 -26.93 -53.86 10.99
N ALA A 37 -27.01 -53.60 12.30
CA ALA A 37 -28.24 -53.14 12.96
C ALA A 37 -28.47 -51.61 12.85
N ASN A 38 -29.71 -51.20 13.15
CA ASN A 38 -30.11 -49.83 13.53
C ASN A 38 -30.11 -48.74 12.43
N ALA A 39 -30.51 -49.10 11.21
CA ALA A 39 -31.20 -48.17 10.30
C ALA A 39 -32.64 -48.69 10.08
N TRP A 40 -33.59 -48.11 10.82
CA TRP A 40 -35.00 -48.54 10.80
C TRP A 40 -35.80 -47.55 9.95
N SER A 41 -36.38 -48.03 8.85
CA SER A 41 -37.20 -47.23 7.93
C SER A 41 -38.66 -47.68 8.04
N PRO A 42 -39.66 -46.78 8.12
CA PRO A 42 -41.07 -47.16 8.24
C PRO A 42 -41.59 -47.99 7.05
N SER A 43 -40.84 -48.03 5.94
CA SER A 43 -41.07 -48.92 4.80
C SER A 43 -41.01 -50.43 5.13
N PHE A 44 -40.41 -50.82 6.27
CA PHE A 44 -40.38 -52.22 6.72
C PHE A 44 -41.61 -52.65 7.54
N ASP A 45 -42.28 -51.71 8.22
CA ASP A 45 -43.41 -51.99 9.12
C ASP A 45 -44.77 -51.63 8.50
N ASP A 46 -44.81 -50.63 7.60
CA ASP A 46 -45.97 -50.36 6.75
C ASP A 46 -45.56 -50.40 5.26
N PRO A 47 -45.77 -51.52 4.56
CA PRO A 47 -45.44 -51.67 3.14
C PRO A 47 -46.15 -50.67 2.22
N THR A 48 -47.21 -50.01 2.69
CA THR A 48 -47.93 -48.98 1.94
C THR A 48 -47.48 -47.57 2.26
N TYR A 49 -46.58 -47.38 3.24
CA TYR A 49 -46.04 -46.08 3.66
C TYR A 49 -45.52 -45.25 2.48
N ALA A 50 -44.51 -45.79 1.79
CA ALA A 50 -43.92 -45.17 0.61
C ALA A 50 -44.98 -44.96 -0.48
N THR A 51 -45.91 -45.91 -0.67
CA THR A 51 -47.01 -45.78 -1.64
C THR A 51 -47.99 -44.66 -1.29
N ARG A 52 -48.18 -44.32 0.00
CA ARG A 52 -49.04 -43.20 0.43
C ARG A 52 -48.33 -41.85 0.29
N LYS A 53 -47.07 -41.71 0.73
CA LYS A 53 -46.28 -40.46 0.52
C LYS A 53 -46.13 -40.20 -0.98
N GLN A 54 -45.78 -41.23 -1.77
CA GLN A 54 -45.76 -41.14 -3.23
C GLN A 54 -47.14 -40.87 -3.86
N ARG A 55 -48.26 -41.44 -3.38
CA ARG A 55 -49.59 -41.11 -3.95
C ARG A 55 -50.01 -39.65 -3.72
N ARG A 56 -49.60 -39.03 -2.60
CA ARG A 56 -49.82 -37.59 -2.38
C ARG A 56 -48.99 -36.74 -3.36
N ALA A 57 -47.72 -37.09 -3.58
CA ALA A 57 -46.85 -36.37 -4.52
C ALA A 57 -47.17 -36.63 -6.02
N ALA A 58 -47.47 -37.89 -6.40
CA ALA A 58 -47.54 -38.35 -7.78
C ALA A 58 -48.85 -38.01 -8.51
N GLY A 59 -49.84 -37.40 -7.84
CA GLY A 59 -51.07 -36.91 -8.47
C GLY A 59 -50.88 -35.75 -9.46
N ARG A 60 -49.64 -35.44 -9.85
CA ARG A 60 -49.23 -34.21 -10.56
C ARG A 60 -48.27 -34.40 -11.74
N LEU A 61 -47.94 -35.63 -12.16
CA LEU A 61 -47.13 -35.88 -13.36
C LEU A 61 -47.94 -35.75 -14.68
N GLN A 62 -48.60 -34.60 -14.87
CA GLN A 62 -49.00 -34.09 -16.18
C GLN A 62 -48.63 -32.61 -16.27
N ALA A 63 -47.89 -32.25 -17.32
CA ALA A 63 -47.13 -31.00 -17.36
C ALA A 63 -47.97 -29.77 -17.75
N GLN A 64 -47.63 -28.63 -17.15
CA GLN A 64 -47.82 -27.32 -17.77
C GLN A 64 -46.50 -26.53 -17.77
N PRO A 65 -46.26 -25.62 -18.73
CA PRO A 65 -44.97 -24.94 -18.86
C PRO A 65 -44.79 -23.84 -17.81
N GLN A 66 -43.57 -23.69 -17.28
CA GLN A 66 -43.22 -22.53 -16.45
C GLN A 66 -43.14 -21.24 -17.30
N PRO A 67 -43.62 -20.09 -16.78
CA PRO A 67 -43.29 -18.79 -17.35
C PRO A 67 -41.79 -18.46 -17.15
N PRO A 68 -41.21 -17.55 -17.97
CA PRO A 68 -39.77 -17.31 -17.98
C PRO A 68 -39.25 -16.66 -16.68
N ARG A 69 -38.08 -17.09 -16.21
CA ARG A 69 -37.37 -16.50 -15.07
C ARG A 69 -37.08 -15.01 -15.30
N PRO A 70 -37.30 -14.14 -14.30
CA PRO A 70 -36.67 -12.83 -14.23
C PRO A 70 -35.14 -12.96 -14.23
N ALA A 71 -34.44 -11.99 -14.84
CA ALA A 71 -32.98 -12.00 -14.92
C ALA A 71 -32.32 -11.83 -13.54
N ALA A 72 -31.28 -12.61 -13.26
CA ALA A 72 -30.51 -12.50 -12.02
C ALA A 72 -29.74 -11.17 -11.97
N LYS A 73 -29.88 -10.43 -10.87
CA LYS A 73 -28.93 -9.36 -10.53
C LYS A 73 -27.60 -10.01 -10.13
N ALA A 74 -26.51 -9.63 -10.79
CA ALA A 74 -25.17 -9.93 -10.32
C ALA A 74 -24.78 -8.93 -9.21
N GLY A 75 -24.20 -9.44 -8.11
CA GLY A 75 -23.62 -8.60 -7.06
C GLY A 75 -23.79 -9.18 -5.66
N GLY A 76 -22.69 -9.66 -5.08
CA GLY A 76 -22.62 -10.14 -3.69
C GLY A 76 -22.42 -11.66 -3.57
N VAL A 77 -21.32 -12.05 -2.91
CA VAL A 77 -21.32 -13.29 -2.14
C VAL A 77 -22.23 -13.03 -0.93
N PRO A 78 -23.22 -13.89 -0.62
CA PRO A 78 -24.04 -13.71 0.58
C PRO A 78 -23.14 -13.61 1.81
N ALA A 79 -23.37 -12.60 2.66
CA ALA A 79 -22.71 -12.55 3.95
C ALA A 79 -23.05 -13.82 4.74
N ALA A 80 -22.07 -14.36 5.48
CA ALA A 80 -22.34 -15.50 6.35
C ALA A 80 -23.40 -15.06 7.39
N ILE A 81 -24.55 -15.72 7.37
CA ILE A 81 -25.65 -15.40 8.29
C ILE A 81 -25.21 -15.82 9.69
N THR A 82 -24.97 -14.82 10.53
CA THR A 82 -24.56 -15.01 11.92
C THR A 82 -25.75 -15.54 12.71
N LEU A 83 -25.72 -16.83 13.05
CA LEU A 83 -26.70 -17.44 13.97
C LEU A 83 -26.72 -16.65 15.30
N PRO A 84 -27.90 -16.47 15.93
CA PRO A 84 -27.98 -15.78 17.21
C PRO A 84 -27.17 -16.54 18.27
N ALA A 85 -26.47 -15.82 19.14
CA ALA A 85 -25.54 -16.40 20.12
C ALA A 85 -26.23 -17.15 21.29
N CYS A 86 -27.50 -17.54 21.13
CA CYS A 86 -28.17 -18.56 21.93
C CYS A 86 -27.95 -19.99 21.39
N PHE A 87 -27.47 -20.15 20.14
CA PHE A 87 -27.02 -21.45 19.62
C PHE A 87 -25.78 -21.95 20.39
N GLU A 88 -25.83 -23.21 20.83
CA GLU A 88 -24.64 -23.99 21.13
C GLU A 88 -23.77 -24.11 19.85
N PRO A 89 -22.47 -23.74 19.88
CA PRO A 89 -21.62 -23.79 18.70
C PRO A 89 -21.47 -25.19 18.10
N LEU A 90 -21.93 -25.34 16.85
CA LEU A 90 -21.80 -26.57 16.08
C LEU A 90 -20.41 -26.68 15.46
N ASP A 91 -19.51 -27.37 16.14
CA ASP A 91 -18.21 -27.82 15.60
C ASP A 91 -18.40 -29.16 14.87
N THR A 92 -18.39 -29.13 13.54
CA THR A 92 -18.55 -30.32 12.68
C THR A 92 -17.26 -31.14 12.54
N THR A 93 -16.15 -30.74 13.17
CA THR A 93 -14.92 -31.54 13.16
C THR A 93 -15.02 -32.74 14.12
N ALA A 94 -14.18 -33.75 13.90
CA ALA A 94 -14.10 -34.90 14.80
C ALA A 94 -13.69 -34.53 16.24
N ALA A 95 -12.97 -33.41 16.44
CA ALA A 95 -12.61 -32.89 17.76
C ALA A 95 -13.81 -32.28 18.49
N GLY A 96 -14.78 -31.72 17.74
CA GLY A 96 -16.03 -31.17 18.28
C GLY A 96 -16.93 -32.21 18.96
N GLY A 97 -16.76 -33.50 18.65
CA GLY A 97 -17.49 -34.60 19.31
C GLY A 97 -18.99 -34.63 19.03
N TRP A 98 -19.44 -33.97 17.96
CA TRP A 98 -20.83 -34.00 17.50
C TRP A 98 -21.10 -35.26 16.66
N GLN A 99 -22.24 -35.90 16.90
CA GLN A 99 -22.76 -36.99 16.07
C GLN A 99 -23.73 -36.43 15.03
N HIS A 100 -23.98 -37.16 13.94
CA HIS A 100 -24.83 -36.69 12.84
C HIS A 100 -25.65 -37.81 12.22
N PHE A 101 -26.74 -37.45 11.54
CA PHE A 101 -27.63 -38.39 10.89
C PHE A 101 -26.98 -39.04 9.65
N PRO A 102 -27.21 -40.34 9.40
CA PRO A 102 -26.66 -41.04 8.24
C PRO A 102 -27.34 -40.55 6.96
N ARG A 103 -26.55 -40.09 5.99
CA ARG A 103 -27.04 -39.72 4.65
C ARG A 103 -27.19 -40.97 3.78
N VAL A 104 -28.37 -41.57 3.78
CA VAL A 104 -28.73 -42.70 2.90
C VAL A 104 -30.14 -42.49 2.34
N ASP A 105 -30.38 -42.92 1.10
CA ASP A 105 -31.73 -42.96 0.51
C ASP A 105 -32.66 -43.83 1.38
N GLY A 106 -33.85 -43.31 1.71
CA GLY A 106 -34.82 -43.95 2.60
C GLY A 106 -34.65 -43.62 4.09
N PHE A 107 -33.85 -42.60 4.44
CA PHE A 107 -33.75 -42.06 5.81
C PHE A 107 -34.57 -40.77 6.03
N ASP A 108 -35.33 -40.35 5.02
CA ASP A 108 -36.51 -39.49 5.20
C ASP A 108 -37.51 -40.10 6.22
N ASP A 109 -38.26 -39.25 6.93
CA ASP A 109 -39.19 -39.58 8.03
C ASP A 109 -38.64 -40.42 9.20
N SER A 110 -37.32 -40.64 9.26
CA SER A 110 -36.68 -41.57 10.17
C SER A 110 -36.31 -40.95 11.52
N PHE A 111 -35.87 -41.79 12.46
CA PHE A 111 -35.35 -41.35 13.76
C PHE A 111 -34.08 -42.12 14.17
N ILE A 112 -33.30 -41.51 15.07
CA ILE A 112 -32.20 -42.15 15.79
C ILE A 112 -32.57 -42.24 17.26
N GLY A 113 -32.63 -43.45 17.80
CA GLY A 113 -32.83 -43.70 19.22
C GLY A 113 -33.13 -45.17 19.57
N PRO A 114 -33.28 -45.48 20.87
CA PRO A 114 -33.15 -44.54 21.99
C PRO A 114 -31.70 -44.08 22.19
N ILE A 115 -31.52 -42.77 22.41
CA ILE A 115 -30.24 -42.13 22.72
C ILE A 115 -30.21 -41.87 24.23
N PRO A 116 -29.38 -42.57 25.04
CA PRO A 116 -29.31 -42.33 26.48
C PRO A 116 -28.78 -40.94 26.80
N LEU A 117 -29.57 -40.13 27.51
CA LEU A 117 -29.24 -38.74 27.88
C LEU A 117 -28.07 -38.64 28.86
N GLY A 118 -27.82 -39.68 29.66
CA GLY A 118 -26.79 -39.65 30.73
C GLY A 118 -27.21 -38.83 31.97
N PHE A 119 -28.33 -38.13 31.88
CA PHE A 119 -29.03 -37.44 32.97
C PHE A 119 -30.54 -37.76 32.87
N SER A 120 -31.29 -37.42 33.91
CA SER A 120 -32.74 -37.55 33.93
C SER A 120 -33.40 -36.22 33.54
N PHE A 121 -34.41 -36.29 32.67
CA PHE A 121 -35.20 -35.14 32.20
C PHE A 121 -36.68 -35.35 32.54
N SER A 122 -37.26 -34.41 33.28
CA SER A 122 -38.69 -34.33 33.52
C SER A 122 -39.39 -33.58 32.38
N LEU A 123 -40.44 -34.17 31.82
CA LEU A 123 -41.40 -33.52 30.93
C LEU A 123 -42.79 -33.66 31.55
N TYR A 124 -43.37 -32.54 31.99
CA TYR A 124 -44.60 -32.46 32.78
C TYR A 124 -44.65 -33.42 33.98
N GLY A 125 -43.52 -33.61 34.67
CA GLY A 125 -43.36 -34.53 35.80
C GLY A 125 -43.05 -35.98 35.41
N SER A 126 -43.15 -36.37 34.14
CA SER A 126 -42.73 -37.68 33.66
C SER A 126 -41.22 -37.70 33.40
N VAL A 127 -40.49 -38.58 34.10
CA VAL A 127 -39.02 -38.63 34.01
C VAL A 127 -38.54 -39.61 32.93
N TYR A 128 -37.71 -39.11 32.04
CA TYR A 128 -37.08 -39.84 30.93
C TYR A 128 -35.56 -39.79 31.03
N ASN A 129 -34.88 -40.86 30.59
CA ASN A 129 -33.42 -40.98 30.59
C ASN A 129 -32.84 -41.15 29.17
N GLU A 130 -33.70 -41.12 28.16
CA GLU A 130 -33.38 -41.36 26.76
C GLU A 130 -34.36 -40.61 25.84
N VAL A 131 -33.92 -40.33 24.61
CA VAL A 131 -34.69 -39.61 23.59
C VAL A 131 -34.57 -40.29 22.22
N TYR A 132 -35.57 -40.08 21.39
CA TYR A 132 -35.53 -40.37 19.96
C TYR A 132 -35.47 -39.04 19.21
N VAL A 133 -34.46 -38.85 18.37
CA VAL A 133 -34.35 -37.65 17.52
C VAL A 133 -34.90 -37.99 16.15
N ASN A 134 -35.83 -37.21 15.62
CA ASN A 134 -36.51 -37.47 14.35
C ASN A 134 -36.05 -36.48 13.24
N SER A 135 -36.10 -36.90 11.98
CA SER A 135 -35.72 -36.08 10.81
C SER A 135 -36.51 -34.77 10.77
N ASN A 136 -37.82 -34.89 11.00
CA ASN A 136 -38.86 -33.87 10.84
C ASN A 136 -38.92 -32.93 12.06
N GLY A 137 -37.76 -32.43 12.51
CA GLY A 137 -37.64 -31.27 13.39
C GLY A 137 -38.16 -31.42 14.83
N ASN A 138 -38.21 -32.64 15.36
CA ASN A 138 -38.69 -32.94 16.72
C ASN A 138 -37.84 -34.02 17.43
N ILE A 139 -38.01 -34.10 18.76
CA ILE A 139 -37.60 -35.26 19.56
C ILE A 139 -38.81 -35.85 20.29
N THR A 140 -38.82 -37.16 20.51
CA THR A 140 -39.86 -37.88 21.26
C THR A 140 -39.29 -38.74 22.37
N PHE A 141 -40.14 -39.08 23.35
CA PHE A 141 -39.75 -39.83 24.54
C PHE A 141 -40.54 -41.14 24.65
N GLY A 142 -39.89 -42.20 25.15
CA GLY A 142 -40.49 -43.53 25.32
C GLY A 142 -40.66 -44.35 24.02
N GLN A 143 -40.88 -43.68 22.87
CA GLN A 143 -40.92 -44.32 21.55
C GLN A 143 -40.41 -43.36 20.45
N GLY A 144 -39.93 -43.95 19.35
CA GLY A 144 -39.64 -43.22 18.12
C GLY A 144 -40.93 -42.80 17.39
N PHE A 145 -40.78 -41.88 16.44
CA PHE A 145 -41.90 -41.27 15.71
C PHE A 145 -41.50 -41.02 14.25
N THR A 146 -42.46 -41.15 13.32
CA THR A 146 -42.22 -41.15 11.86
C THR A 146 -43.34 -40.44 11.06
N SER A 147 -44.03 -39.45 11.63
CA SER A 147 -45.05 -38.69 10.91
C SER A 147 -44.47 -37.41 10.32
N PHE A 148 -44.59 -37.23 9.00
CA PHE A 148 -44.28 -35.97 8.31
C PHE A 148 -45.33 -34.90 8.58
N THR A 149 -46.60 -35.19 8.28
CA THR A 149 -47.70 -34.23 8.44
C THR A 149 -47.83 -33.77 9.89
N ALA A 150 -47.58 -32.47 10.13
CA ALA A 150 -47.62 -31.85 11.45
C ALA A 150 -49.04 -31.44 11.86
N THR A 151 -49.61 -32.16 12.84
CA THR A 151 -51.04 -32.01 13.21
C THR A 151 -51.35 -30.81 14.09
N GLY A 152 -50.34 -30.16 14.68
CA GLY A 152 -50.53 -29.26 15.82
C GLY A 152 -50.57 -30.04 17.14
N PHE A 153 -50.53 -29.32 18.26
CA PHE A 153 -50.68 -29.89 19.60
C PHE A 153 -52.08 -29.62 20.17
N PRO A 154 -52.61 -30.51 21.03
CA PRO A 154 -51.96 -31.67 21.63
C PRO A 154 -51.94 -32.92 20.72
N THR A 155 -51.00 -33.83 20.97
CA THR A 155 -50.97 -35.18 20.38
C THR A 155 -50.78 -36.27 21.44
N GLY A 156 -50.98 -37.54 21.06
CA GLY A 156 -50.76 -38.70 21.92
C GLY A 156 -49.29 -39.14 22.09
N VAL A 157 -48.31 -38.31 21.72
CA VAL A 157 -46.87 -38.65 21.77
C VAL A 157 -46.12 -37.60 22.59
N PRO A 158 -45.40 -37.98 23.67
CA PRO A 158 -44.54 -37.06 24.41
C PRO A 158 -43.43 -36.53 23.49
N MET A 159 -43.39 -35.22 23.26
CA MET A 159 -42.62 -34.59 22.19
C MET A 159 -42.11 -33.21 22.56
N VAL A 160 -40.92 -32.85 22.10
CA VAL A 160 -40.41 -31.47 22.06
C VAL A 160 -40.07 -31.15 20.61
N ALA A 161 -40.76 -30.16 20.03
CA ALA A 161 -40.68 -29.81 18.62
C ALA A 161 -40.23 -28.35 18.44
N PRO A 162 -38.93 -28.09 18.20
CA PRO A 162 -38.48 -26.77 17.75
C PRO A 162 -39.06 -26.41 16.38
N PHE A 163 -39.28 -27.36 15.46
CA PHE A 163 -39.91 -27.09 14.16
C PHE A 163 -40.42 -28.38 13.47
N TRP A 164 -41.55 -28.95 13.91
CA TRP A 164 -42.08 -30.17 13.29
C TRP A 164 -42.69 -29.89 11.91
N ALA A 165 -42.04 -30.37 10.85
CA ALA A 165 -42.45 -30.30 9.45
C ALA A 165 -41.72 -31.37 8.59
N ASP A 166 -42.15 -31.60 7.35
CA ASP A 166 -41.61 -32.59 6.40
C ASP A 166 -40.17 -32.22 5.90
N VAL A 167 -39.14 -32.68 6.61
CA VAL A 167 -37.71 -32.29 6.44
C VAL A 167 -36.95 -33.34 5.62
N ASP A 168 -36.37 -32.94 4.49
CA ASP A 168 -35.49 -33.79 3.69
C ASP A 168 -34.02 -33.65 4.12
N VAL A 169 -33.32 -34.78 4.34
CA VAL A 169 -31.87 -34.85 4.62
C VAL A 169 -31.12 -35.88 3.77
N GLU A 170 -31.77 -36.45 2.75
CA GLU A 170 -31.28 -37.67 2.10
C GLU A 170 -30.01 -37.45 1.26
N MET A 171 -29.80 -36.24 0.74
CA MET A 171 -28.73 -35.94 -0.23
C MET A 171 -27.62 -35.04 0.34
N SER A 172 -26.37 -35.38 0.01
CA SER A 172 -25.15 -34.75 0.55
C SER A 172 -24.84 -33.37 -0.05
N ASP A 173 -24.25 -32.51 0.78
CA ASP A 173 -23.62 -31.23 0.44
C ASP A 173 -22.60 -31.34 -0.71
N THR A 174 -21.84 -32.44 -0.75
CA THR A 174 -20.56 -32.55 -1.48
C THR A 174 -20.64 -32.91 -2.96
N THR A 175 -21.83 -33.20 -3.50
CA THR A 175 -22.01 -33.58 -4.92
C THR A 175 -23.32 -33.01 -5.47
N ALA A 176 -23.25 -32.35 -6.63
CA ALA A 176 -24.33 -31.49 -7.11
C ALA A 176 -25.60 -32.24 -7.57
N GLN A 177 -26.76 -31.76 -7.12
CA GLN A 177 -27.53 -30.77 -7.91
C GLN A 177 -28.68 -30.17 -7.08
N HIS A 178 -29.21 -30.96 -6.14
CA HIS A 178 -30.10 -30.54 -5.06
C HIS A 178 -29.45 -31.00 -3.75
N THR A 179 -29.15 -30.09 -2.81
CA THR A 179 -28.43 -30.45 -1.57
C THR A 179 -29.19 -30.01 -0.33
N SER A 180 -29.36 -30.91 0.63
CA SER A 180 -29.85 -30.55 1.97
C SER A 180 -28.68 -30.47 2.96
N GLY A 181 -28.93 -29.82 4.10
CA GLY A 181 -28.03 -29.77 5.25
C GLY A 181 -27.91 -31.11 5.96
N ASN A 182 -27.71 -31.12 7.28
CA ASN A 182 -27.81 -32.35 8.07
C ASN A 182 -28.19 -32.07 9.53
N ILE A 183 -28.62 -33.12 10.23
CA ILE A 183 -28.99 -33.09 11.64
C ILE A 183 -27.79 -33.55 12.46
N PHE A 184 -27.37 -32.71 13.41
CA PHE A 184 -26.27 -32.96 14.32
C PHE A 184 -26.79 -33.01 15.75
N PHE A 185 -26.27 -33.91 16.59
CA PHE A 185 -26.62 -33.95 18.00
C PHE A 185 -25.40 -34.22 18.89
N LYS A 186 -25.45 -33.73 20.13
CA LYS A 186 -24.38 -33.90 21.11
C LYS A 186 -24.92 -33.95 22.53
N LYS A 187 -24.37 -34.87 23.31
CA LYS A 187 -24.58 -35.01 24.75
C LYS A 187 -23.47 -34.29 25.52
N PHE A 188 -23.86 -33.53 26.53
CA PHE A 188 -23.02 -32.94 27.55
C PHE A 188 -23.43 -33.50 28.93
N PRO A 189 -22.69 -33.25 30.02
CA PRO A 189 -23.06 -33.75 31.35
C PRO A 189 -24.38 -33.17 31.89
N ASP A 190 -24.75 -31.97 31.45
CA ASP A 190 -25.85 -31.14 31.96
C ASP A 190 -26.97 -30.89 30.94
N LYS A 191 -26.74 -31.21 29.66
CA LYS A 191 -27.65 -30.89 28.55
C LYS A 191 -27.49 -31.83 27.36
N PHE A 192 -28.53 -31.93 26.54
CA PHE A 192 -28.52 -32.59 25.23
C PHE A 192 -28.95 -31.59 24.16
N VAL A 193 -28.25 -31.57 23.04
CA VAL A 193 -28.43 -30.57 21.97
C VAL A 193 -28.64 -31.28 20.64
N VAL A 194 -29.59 -30.78 19.84
CA VAL A 194 -29.85 -31.20 18.45
C VAL A 194 -29.93 -29.97 17.56
N THR A 195 -29.21 -29.95 16.44
CA THR A 195 -29.24 -28.88 15.44
C THR A 195 -29.62 -29.46 14.07
N TRP A 196 -30.75 -29.02 13.53
CA TRP A 196 -31.12 -29.21 12.13
C TRP A 196 -30.44 -28.10 11.34
N ASN A 197 -29.23 -28.36 10.86
CA ASN A 197 -28.36 -27.36 10.26
C ASN A 197 -28.61 -27.27 8.75
N ARG A 198 -29.18 -26.16 8.26
CA ARG A 198 -29.42 -25.84 6.84
C ARG A 198 -30.26 -26.90 6.09
N VAL A 199 -31.25 -27.49 6.76
CA VAL A 199 -32.10 -28.54 6.21
C VAL A 199 -33.15 -27.98 5.25
N ALA A 200 -33.44 -28.72 4.18
CA ALA A 200 -34.43 -28.38 3.15
C ALA A 200 -35.76 -29.13 3.38
N TYR A 201 -36.79 -28.76 2.61
CA TYR A 201 -38.10 -29.37 2.64
C TYR A 201 -38.23 -30.52 1.64
N PHE A 202 -39.07 -31.50 1.97
CA PHE A 202 -39.46 -32.57 1.06
C PHE A 202 -40.25 -32.02 -0.15
N ALA A 203 -40.17 -32.56 -1.37
CA ALA A 203 -39.35 -33.68 -1.80
C ALA A 203 -38.05 -33.18 -2.46
N ARG A 204 -36.90 -33.38 -1.80
CA ARG A 204 -35.56 -33.18 -2.37
C ARG A 204 -35.32 -31.75 -2.90
N HIS A 205 -35.90 -30.73 -2.27
CA HIS A 205 -35.62 -29.32 -2.57
C HIS A 205 -34.28 -28.85 -1.99
N SER A 206 -33.84 -27.66 -2.39
CA SER A 206 -32.61 -27.05 -1.86
C SER A 206 -32.48 -25.54 -2.08
N ASP A 207 -33.50 -24.88 -2.64
CA ASP A 207 -33.55 -23.44 -2.88
C ASP A 207 -33.80 -22.64 -1.59
N LYS A 208 -34.51 -23.24 -0.63
CA LYS A 208 -34.77 -22.71 0.72
C LYS A 208 -34.32 -23.70 1.80
N LYS A 209 -33.71 -23.20 2.87
CA LYS A 209 -33.09 -24.00 3.94
C LYS A 209 -33.30 -23.36 5.31
N ASN A 210 -33.82 -24.15 6.26
CA ASN A 210 -34.02 -23.75 7.64
C ASN A 210 -32.80 -24.13 8.49
N THR A 211 -32.47 -23.33 9.50
CA THR A 211 -31.47 -23.69 10.52
C THR A 211 -32.03 -23.49 11.91
N PHE A 212 -32.20 -24.56 12.67
CA PHE A 212 -32.78 -24.48 14.02
C PHE A 212 -32.16 -25.50 14.98
N GLN A 213 -32.18 -25.17 16.28
CA GLN A 213 -31.59 -25.94 17.35
C GLN A 213 -32.55 -26.11 18.53
N LEU A 214 -32.46 -27.27 19.16
CA LEU A 214 -33.05 -27.62 20.45
C LEU A 214 -31.94 -27.87 21.47
N VAL A 215 -32.09 -27.30 22.67
CA VAL A 215 -31.36 -27.73 23.87
C VAL A 215 -32.37 -28.19 24.92
N ILE A 216 -32.15 -29.36 25.52
CA ILE A 216 -32.81 -29.77 26.76
C ILE A 216 -31.76 -29.93 27.89
N LYS A 217 -32.09 -29.52 29.11
CA LYS A 217 -31.18 -29.55 30.28
C LYS A 217 -31.59 -30.59 31.33
N ALA A 218 -30.65 -30.98 32.19
CA ALA A 218 -30.84 -31.91 33.30
C ALA A 218 -31.69 -31.31 34.44
N ASN A 219 -32.98 -31.08 34.19
CA ASN A 219 -33.88 -30.33 35.06
C ASN A 219 -34.27 -31.03 36.37
N THR A 220 -33.93 -32.31 36.52
CA THR A 220 -34.04 -33.04 37.80
C THR A 220 -32.77 -32.99 38.64
N ALA A 221 -31.71 -32.32 38.18
CA ALA A 221 -30.44 -32.25 38.91
C ALA A 221 -30.60 -31.44 40.23
N PRO A 222 -29.93 -31.85 41.33
CA PRO A 222 -29.99 -31.11 42.59
C PRO A 222 -29.58 -29.64 42.43
N GLY A 223 -30.46 -28.73 42.86
CA GLY A 223 -30.24 -27.29 42.74
C GLY A 223 -30.57 -26.69 41.37
N PHE A 224 -31.13 -27.45 40.42
CA PHE A 224 -31.57 -26.90 39.15
C PHE A 224 -32.70 -25.87 39.33
N SER A 225 -32.53 -24.69 38.73
CA SER A 225 -33.55 -23.64 38.68
C SER A 225 -33.42 -22.82 37.40
N GLY A 226 -34.55 -22.61 36.71
CA GLY A 226 -34.62 -21.88 35.44
C GLY A 226 -35.35 -22.69 34.37
N ASP A 227 -35.09 -22.34 33.12
CA ASP A 227 -35.64 -22.99 31.93
C ASP A 227 -34.84 -24.25 31.56
N ASP A 228 -35.55 -25.25 31.05
CA ASP A 228 -35.06 -26.59 30.77
C ASP A 228 -35.19 -27.02 29.31
N VAL A 229 -35.96 -26.28 28.50
CA VAL A 229 -36.08 -26.43 27.04
C VAL A 229 -35.79 -25.09 26.37
N PHE A 230 -34.92 -25.08 25.35
CA PHE A 230 -34.57 -23.89 24.58
C PHE A 230 -34.71 -24.19 23.08
N PHE A 231 -35.35 -23.29 22.35
CA PHE A 231 -35.36 -23.29 20.88
C PHE A 231 -34.52 -22.11 20.38
N SER A 232 -33.83 -22.29 19.26
CA SER A 232 -33.02 -21.24 18.63
C SER A 232 -33.07 -21.39 17.11
N TYR A 233 -33.23 -20.28 16.40
CA TYR A 233 -33.46 -20.24 14.95
C TYR A 233 -32.44 -19.32 14.27
N GLY A 234 -31.96 -19.72 13.10
CA GLY A 234 -31.15 -18.87 12.23
C GLY A 234 -32.04 -18.14 11.23
N ASP A 235 -31.69 -18.25 9.96
CA ASP A 235 -32.55 -17.96 8.82
C ASP A 235 -33.50 -19.15 8.58
N MET A 236 -34.80 -18.85 8.51
CA MET A 236 -35.90 -19.78 8.32
C MET A 236 -36.65 -19.38 7.05
N GLN A 237 -36.69 -20.29 6.09
CA GLN A 237 -37.05 -20.01 4.69
C GLN A 237 -38.18 -20.91 4.17
N TRP A 238 -38.69 -21.86 4.96
CA TRP A 238 -39.77 -22.76 4.55
C TRP A 238 -40.57 -23.29 5.74
N THR A 239 -41.80 -23.74 5.49
CA THR A 239 -42.77 -24.24 6.48
C THR A 239 -43.35 -25.62 6.19
N THR A 240 -43.41 -26.06 4.93
CA THR A 240 -44.13 -27.29 4.55
C THR A 240 -43.44 -28.03 3.42
N GLY A 241 -43.64 -29.35 3.34
CA GLY A 241 -43.18 -30.20 2.23
C GLY A 241 -44.23 -30.37 1.13
N ASP A 242 -43.79 -30.84 -0.04
CA ASP A 242 -44.67 -31.13 -1.18
C ASP A 242 -45.84 -32.07 -0.83
N ALA A 243 -45.59 -33.07 0.04
CA ALA A 243 -46.59 -34.05 0.45
C ALA A 243 -47.72 -33.47 1.31
N ASP A 244 -47.52 -32.27 1.87
CA ASP A 244 -48.44 -31.55 2.73
C ASP A 244 -49.01 -30.26 2.11
N SER A 245 -48.66 -29.95 0.86
CA SER A 245 -49.06 -28.74 0.08
C SER A 245 -50.56 -28.59 -0.26
N GLY A 246 -51.45 -29.36 0.37
CA GLY A 246 -52.88 -29.43 0.05
C GLY A 246 -53.17 -29.80 -1.42
N GLN A 247 -54.40 -29.56 -1.88
CA GLN A 247 -54.76 -29.68 -3.31
C GLN A 247 -54.30 -28.47 -4.16
N GLY A 248 -53.21 -27.80 -3.75
CA GLY A 248 -52.58 -26.68 -4.47
C GLY A 248 -51.24 -27.05 -5.10
N GLY A 249 -50.40 -27.78 -4.35
CA GLY A 249 -49.28 -28.61 -4.85
C GLY A 249 -48.27 -27.95 -5.78
N PHE A 250 -48.07 -26.64 -5.65
CA PHE A 250 -46.81 -25.97 -6.00
C PHE A 250 -46.22 -25.49 -4.68
N GLY A 251 -45.71 -26.44 -3.89
CA GLY A 251 -45.13 -26.18 -2.59
C GLY A 251 -43.82 -25.42 -2.74
N PHE A 252 -43.88 -24.09 -2.78
CA PHE A 252 -42.68 -23.24 -2.73
C PHE A 252 -42.07 -23.21 -1.31
N GLY A 253 -42.25 -24.27 -0.51
CA GLY A 253 -42.00 -24.31 0.93
C GLY A 253 -43.14 -23.76 1.80
N PHE A 254 -44.30 -23.37 1.23
CA PHE A 254 -45.36 -22.63 1.94
C PHE A 254 -46.78 -23.03 1.57
N GLY A 255 -47.76 -22.65 2.40
CA GLY A 255 -49.21 -22.76 2.13
C GLY A 255 -49.81 -24.17 2.23
N GLY A 256 -49.05 -25.13 2.75
CA GLY A 256 -49.49 -26.49 3.07
C GLY A 256 -49.90 -26.64 4.53
N VAL A 257 -49.89 -27.88 5.04
CA VAL A 257 -50.10 -28.13 6.48
C VAL A 257 -49.03 -27.37 7.28
N PRO A 258 -49.43 -26.54 8.27
CA PRO A 258 -48.47 -25.71 9.00
C PRO A 258 -47.46 -26.54 9.80
N ALA A 259 -46.22 -26.07 9.87
CA ALA A 259 -45.22 -26.57 10.83
C ALA A 259 -45.68 -26.30 12.27
N THR A 260 -45.34 -27.19 13.21
CA THR A 260 -45.67 -27.02 14.63
C THR A 260 -44.42 -26.72 15.46
N VAL A 261 -44.48 -25.65 16.25
CA VAL A 261 -43.46 -25.31 17.25
C VAL A 261 -44.07 -25.40 18.65
N GLY A 262 -43.45 -26.16 19.56
CA GLY A 262 -43.96 -26.32 20.93
C GLY A 262 -43.46 -27.57 21.65
N VAL A 263 -44.15 -27.92 22.75
CA VAL A 263 -43.84 -29.05 23.62
C VAL A 263 -45.14 -29.75 24.00
N ASN A 264 -45.19 -31.08 23.96
CA ASN A 264 -46.41 -31.85 24.19
C ASN A 264 -46.17 -33.00 25.16
N LYS A 265 -47.03 -33.14 26.18
CA LYS A 265 -46.93 -34.21 27.19
C LYS A 265 -47.25 -35.61 26.68
N GLY A 266 -48.06 -35.71 25.63
CA GLY A 266 -48.58 -36.98 25.12
C GLY A 266 -49.92 -37.43 25.72
N ASP A 267 -50.51 -36.66 26.64
CA ASP A 267 -51.78 -37.01 27.32
C ASP A 267 -53.04 -36.38 26.69
N GLY A 268 -52.89 -35.77 25.50
CA GLY A 268 -54.00 -35.11 24.80
C GLY A 268 -54.50 -33.82 25.45
N THR A 269 -53.88 -33.34 26.53
CA THR A 269 -54.36 -32.19 27.31
C THR A 269 -53.29 -31.13 27.57
N ASN A 270 -52.09 -31.51 28.00
CA ASN A 270 -51.05 -30.58 28.44
C ASN A 270 -49.99 -30.37 27.36
N PHE A 271 -49.86 -29.14 26.88
CA PHE A 271 -48.90 -28.77 25.83
C PHE A 271 -48.62 -27.26 25.82
N ILE A 272 -47.43 -26.90 25.38
CA ILE A 272 -47.05 -25.57 24.91
C ILE A 272 -47.19 -25.57 23.39
N GLN A 273 -47.84 -24.55 22.83
CA GLN A 273 -47.71 -24.24 21.40
C GLN A 273 -47.18 -22.81 21.26
N VAL A 274 -46.13 -22.64 20.48
CA VAL A 274 -45.56 -21.32 20.15
C VAL A 274 -46.25 -20.77 18.90
N GLY A 275 -46.52 -21.63 17.91
CA GLY A 275 -47.25 -21.25 16.72
C GLY A 275 -47.41 -22.39 15.71
N ARG A 276 -48.22 -22.10 14.69
CA ARG A 276 -48.48 -22.95 13.51
C ARG A 276 -48.03 -22.18 12.29
N PHE A 277 -46.96 -22.60 11.62
CA PHE A 277 -46.30 -21.78 10.59
C PHE A 277 -46.59 -22.28 9.18
N SER A 278 -47.09 -21.42 8.29
CA SER A 278 -47.44 -21.75 6.90
C SER A 278 -47.11 -20.66 5.87
N LYS A 279 -46.86 -19.42 6.32
CA LYS A 279 -46.77 -18.23 5.46
C LYS A 279 -45.32 -17.78 5.21
N ASP A 280 -45.14 -17.11 4.08
CA ASP A 280 -43.90 -16.50 3.58
C ASP A 280 -43.83 -15.01 4.01
N ASP A 281 -44.00 -14.77 5.32
CA ASP A 281 -44.00 -13.43 5.93
C ASP A 281 -43.53 -13.48 7.41
N GLY A 282 -43.56 -12.34 8.10
CA GLY A 282 -43.20 -12.21 9.52
C GLY A 282 -44.39 -12.04 10.47
N SER A 283 -45.60 -12.46 10.08
CA SER A 283 -46.82 -12.29 10.90
C SER A 283 -46.94 -13.36 11.98
N HIS A 284 -47.22 -12.94 13.21
CA HIS A 284 -47.55 -13.86 14.30
C HIS A 284 -48.70 -13.29 15.15
N PRO A 285 -49.96 -13.65 14.84
CA PRO A 285 -51.14 -13.09 15.53
C PRO A 285 -51.35 -13.68 16.93
N ASN A 286 -51.11 -14.99 17.09
CA ASN A 286 -51.20 -15.74 18.35
C ASN A 286 -50.65 -17.17 18.14
N ASN A 287 -50.68 -17.99 19.19
CA ASN A 287 -50.16 -19.36 19.20
C ASN A 287 -51.04 -20.44 18.52
N GLN A 288 -52.19 -20.07 17.93
CA GLN A 288 -53.12 -21.00 17.26
C GLN A 288 -53.16 -20.77 15.74
N ASP A 289 -53.36 -19.51 15.36
CA ASP A 289 -53.56 -19.08 13.98
C ASP A 289 -52.28 -19.18 13.15
N GLU A 290 -52.46 -19.33 11.85
CA GLU A 290 -51.36 -19.47 10.90
C GLU A 290 -50.42 -18.25 10.94
N SER A 291 -49.14 -18.53 11.14
CA SER A 291 -48.05 -17.57 11.29
C SER A 291 -47.06 -17.67 10.13
N GLY A 292 -46.32 -16.59 9.89
CA GLY A 292 -45.25 -16.52 8.92
C GLY A 292 -43.90 -16.93 9.50
N VAL A 293 -43.10 -17.63 8.69
CA VAL A 293 -41.88 -18.28 9.18
C VAL A 293 -40.78 -17.29 9.58
N HIS A 294 -40.73 -16.12 8.94
CA HIS A 294 -39.71 -15.09 9.21
C HIS A 294 -39.87 -14.44 10.60
N TRP A 295 -40.99 -14.67 11.27
CA TRP A 295 -41.12 -14.30 12.67
C TRP A 295 -40.18 -15.11 13.59
N LEU A 296 -39.77 -16.32 13.18
CA LEU A 296 -38.76 -17.12 13.88
C LEU A 296 -37.33 -16.65 13.57
N ASP A 297 -37.09 -15.78 12.59
CA ASP A 297 -35.73 -15.46 12.14
C ASP A 297 -34.88 -14.85 13.26
N ASN A 298 -33.74 -15.51 13.52
CA ASN A 298 -32.77 -15.17 14.55
C ASN A 298 -33.34 -15.13 15.99
N GLN A 299 -34.50 -15.78 16.23
CA GLN A 299 -35.13 -15.82 17.55
C GLN A 299 -34.58 -16.91 18.47
N CYS A 300 -34.76 -16.69 19.77
CA CYS A 300 -34.47 -17.62 20.85
C CYS A 300 -35.69 -17.70 21.77
N PHE A 301 -36.09 -18.90 22.20
CA PHE A 301 -37.21 -19.13 23.12
C PHE A 301 -36.77 -20.07 24.25
N SER A 302 -37.37 -19.96 25.44
CA SER A 302 -37.01 -20.78 26.60
C SER A 302 -38.21 -21.08 27.50
N PHE A 303 -38.35 -22.34 27.87
CA PHE A 303 -39.50 -22.89 28.57
C PHE A 303 -39.07 -23.72 29.78
N LYS A 304 -39.97 -23.86 30.75
CA LYS A 304 -39.78 -24.66 31.96
C LYS A 304 -40.85 -25.76 32.04
N VAL A 305 -40.54 -26.92 31.48
CA VAL A 305 -41.49 -28.01 31.23
C VAL A 305 -41.42 -29.13 32.27
N GLY A 306 -40.42 -29.15 33.15
CA GLY A 306 -40.24 -30.21 34.16
C GLY A 306 -41.25 -30.23 35.31
N SER A 307 -42.17 -29.27 35.38
CA SER A 307 -43.15 -29.11 36.45
C SER A 307 -44.42 -29.93 36.21
N VAL A 308 -45.15 -30.31 37.27
CA VAL A 308 -46.49 -30.94 37.19
C VAL A 308 -47.63 -29.94 36.98
N SER A 309 -47.32 -28.67 36.70
CA SER A 309 -48.32 -27.62 36.45
C SER A 309 -49.07 -27.83 35.13
N THR A 310 -50.36 -27.51 35.13
CA THR A 310 -51.22 -27.43 33.93
C THR A 310 -51.18 -26.05 33.25
N ASN A 311 -50.41 -25.12 33.81
CA ASN A 311 -50.13 -23.80 33.24
C ASN A 311 -48.61 -23.55 33.28
N ALA A 312 -47.99 -23.22 32.14
CA ALA A 312 -46.58 -22.92 32.05
C ALA A 312 -46.32 -21.41 32.12
N GLN A 313 -45.12 -21.02 32.60
CA GLN A 313 -44.75 -19.62 32.71
C GLN A 313 -44.57 -18.96 31.33
N PRO A 314 -44.91 -17.67 31.16
CA PRO A 314 -44.74 -16.94 29.90
C PRO A 314 -43.33 -17.08 29.30
N THR A 315 -43.24 -17.09 27.97
CA THR A 315 -41.95 -16.99 27.25
C THR A 315 -41.78 -15.60 26.64
N ALA A 316 -40.53 -15.24 26.33
CA ALA A 316 -40.18 -14.05 25.58
C ALA A 316 -39.37 -14.42 24.33
N ALA A 317 -39.56 -13.65 23.26
CA ALA A 317 -38.75 -13.62 22.05
C ALA A 317 -37.92 -12.31 21.99
N GLY A 318 -36.98 -12.20 21.05
CA GLY A 318 -36.18 -10.99 20.82
C GLY A 318 -35.11 -10.66 21.87
N LEU A 319 -34.97 -11.47 22.93
CA LEU A 319 -33.97 -11.22 23.98
C LEU A 319 -32.53 -11.36 23.43
N PRO A 320 -31.63 -10.42 23.74
CA PRO A 320 -30.23 -10.51 23.35
C PRO A 320 -29.51 -11.64 24.10
N ALA A 321 -28.45 -12.20 23.51
CA ALA A 321 -27.72 -13.31 24.10
C ALA A 321 -27.16 -12.97 25.50
N GLY A 322 -27.27 -13.92 26.44
CA GLY A 322 -26.95 -13.69 27.85
C GLY A 322 -27.77 -12.57 28.51
N ASN A 323 -28.93 -12.24 27.94
CA ASN A 323 -29.76 -11.08 28.26
C ASN A 323 -28.95 -9.78 28.48
N THR A 324 -27.91 -9.53 27.68
CA THR A 324 -27.00 -8.40 27.90
C THR A 324 -26.82 -7.56 26.65
N ILE A 325 -26.86 -6.23 26.79
CA ILE A 325 -26.39 -5.27 25.77
C ILE A 325 -25.27 -4.40 26.33
N THR A 326 -24.30 -4.07 25.46
CA THR A 326 -23.23 -3.11 25.74
C THR A 326 -23.39 -1.88 24.84
N LEU A 327 -23.16 -0.70 25.40
CA LEU A 327 -23.30 0.61 24.76
C LEU A 327 -22.06 1.49 24.99
N SER A 328 -21.61 2.21 23.97
CA SER A 328 -20.80 3.43 24.13
C SER A 328 -21.67 4.64 24.44
N LEU A 329 -21.07 5.73 24.96
CA LEU A 329 -21.73 7.04 25.00
C LEU A 329 -22.20 7.47 23.60
N GLY A 330 -23.42 7.98 23.50
CA GLY A 330 -24.07 8.36 22.23
C GLY A 330 -24.66 7.19 21.43
N GLN A 331 -24.37 5.94 21.78
CA GLN A 331 -24.87 4.77 21.04
C GLN A 331 -26.31 4.41 21.45
N THR A 332 -27.21 4.29 20.48
CA THR A 332 -28.58 3.78 20.68
C THR A 332 -28.68 2.28 20.33
N ARG A 333 -29.45 1.54 21.11
CA ARG A 333 -29.94 0.19 20.79
C ARG A 333 -31.45 0.15 20.93
N ASN A 334 -32.12 -0.42 19.93
CA ASN A 334 -33.55 -0.70 19.94
C ASN A 334 -33.73 -2.22 20.05
N LEU A 335 -34.68 -2.67 20.87
CA LEU A 335 -35.06 -4.08 21.03
C LEU A 335 -36.58 -4.19 20.95
N ALA A 336 -37.08 -5.23 20.28
CA ALA A 336 -38.50 -5.59 20.28
C ALA A 336 -38.64 -6.95 20.97
N LEU A 337 -39.18 -6.96 22.18
CA LEU A 337 -39.32 -8.15 23.01
C LEU A 337 -40.79 -8.58 23.03
N GLN A 338 -41.15 -9.65 22.31
CA GLN A 338 -42.53 -10.14 22.30
C GLN A 338 -42.74 -11.21 23.36
N PHE A 339 -43.81 -11.09 24.14
CA PHE A 339 -44.15 -11.99 25.24
C PHE A 339 -45.38 -12.82 24.91
N LEU A 340 -45.33 -14.12 25.24
CA LEU A 340 -46.27 -15.12 24.75
C LEU A 340 -46.79 -16.00 25.88
N GLY A 341 -48.11 -16.24 25.87
CA GLY A 341 -48.72 -17.30 26.65
C GLY A 341 -48.40 -18.66 26.02
N PRO A 342 -47.80 -19.61 26.76
CA PRO A 342 -47.37 -20.88 26.18
C PRO A 342 -48.54 -21.82 25.84
N GLU A 343 -49.62 -21.80 26.61
CA GLU A 343 -50.85 -22.54 26.28
C GLU A 343 -51.77 -21.77 25.30
N THR A 344 -52.45 -22.54 24.45
CA THR A 344 -53.50 -22.12 23.51
C THR A 344 -54.53 -21.15 24.13
N GLY A 345 -54.59 -19.93 23.58
CA GLY A 345 -55.65 -18.96 23.92
C GLY A 345 -55.44 -18.12 25.18
N GLN A 346 -54.28 -18.22 25.82
CA GLN A 346 -53.89 -17.31 26.90
C GLN A 346 -53.56 -15.90 26.41
N THR A 347 -53.52 -14.96 27.35
CA THR A 347 -53.07 -13.57 27.13
C THR A 347 -52.06 -13.17 28.20
N VAL A 348 -50.98 -12.50 27.82
CA VAL A 348 -49.91 -12.05 28.72
C VAL A 348 -49.94 -10.53 28.91
N THR A 349 -49.65 -10.09 30.12
CA THR A 349 -49.40 -8.68 30.47
C THR A 349 -47.94 -8.52 30.92
N VAL A 350 -47.31 -7.38 30.63
CA VAL A 350 -45.87 -7.16 30.92
C VAL A 350 -45.64 -5.83 31.62
N ALA A 351 -45.23 -5.90 32.88
CA ALA A 351 -44.76 -4.74 33.64
C ALA A 351 -43.24 -4.57 33.44
N THR A 352 -42.82 -3.41 32.93
CA THR A 352 -41.40 -3.11 32.67
C THR A 352 -40.87 -2.10 33.69
N THR A 353 -39.80 -2.46 34.39
CA THR A 353 -39.11 -1.59 35.35
C THR A 353 -37.70 -1.26 34.84
N THR A 354 -37.46 0.00 34.48
CA THR A 354 -36.15 0.48 34.00
C THR A 354 -35.20 0.89 35.13
N ASN A 355 -35.63 0.78 36.40
CA ASN A 355 -34.86 1.20 37.57
C ASN A 355 -34.34 2.66 37.51
N GLY A 356 -35.02 3.54 36.75
CA GLY A 356 -34.65 4.94 36.59
C GLY A 356 -33.59 5.22 35.50
N LEU A 357 -33.25 4.23 34.67
CA LEU A 357 -32.26 4.35 33.61
C LEU A 357 -32.55 5.53 32.67
N CYS A 358 -31.67 6.53 32.64
CA CYS A 358 -31.84 7.70 31.78
C CYS A 358 -31.77 7.33 30.29
N ASN A 359 -32.27 8.21 29.42
CA ASN A 359 -32.27 8.05 27.96
C ASN A 359 -32.78 6.68 27.48
N THR A 360 -33.78 6.16 28.20
CA THR A 360 -34.46 4.90 27.91
C THR A 360 -35.94 5.18 27.67
N SER A 361 -36.49 4.68 26.57
CA SER A 361 -37.94 4.65 26.32
C SER A 361 -38.45 3.21 26.27
N VAL A 362 -39.72 3.04 26.64
CA VAL A 362 -40.43 1.77 26.69
C VAL A 362 -41.81 1.98 26.09
N VAL A 363 -42.18 1.18 25.09
CA VAL A 363 -43.52 1.19 24.48
C VAL A 363 -44.03 -0.24 24.42
N ASN A 364 -45.12 -0.53 25.13
CA ASN A 364 -45.85 -1.79 25.05
C ASN A 364 -47.05 -1.59 24.09
N ASP A 365 -47.24 -2.50 23.15
CA ASP A 365 -48.32 -2.45 22.14
C ASP A 365 -49.72 -2.82 22.69
N GLY A 366 -49.79 -3.31 23.93
CA GLY A 366 -51.04 -3.67 24.63
C GLY A 366 -51.77 -4.87 24.04
N GLN A 367 -51.12 -5.67 23.18
CA GLN A 367 -51.75 -6.81 22.53
C GLN A 367 -51.85 -8.03 23.47
N PRO A 368 -52.71 -9.03 23.15
CA PRO A 368 -52.82 -10.26 23.94
C PRO A 368 -51.51 -11.04 24.11
N ASN A 369 -50.57 -10.91 23.17
CA ASN A 369 -49.19 -11.41 23.27
C ASN A 369 -48.24 -10.24 22.98
N PRO A 370 -47.97 -9.38 23.99
CA PRO A 370 -47.54 -8.01 23.76
C PRO A 370 -46.07 -7.87 23.38
N THR A 371 -45.78 -6.90 22.51
CA THR A 371 -44.43 -6.49 22.15
C THR A 371 -43.99 -5.28 22.97
N VAL A 372 -42.97 -5.46 23.80
CA VAL A 372 -42.28 -4.37 24.49
C VAL A 372 -41.12 -3.88 23.63
N ASN A 373 -41.29 -2.71 23.05
CA ASN A 373 -40.27 -1.99 22.29
C ASN A 373 -39.45 -1.13 23.27
N LEU A 374 -38.16 -1.43 23.38
CA LEU A 374 -37.19 -0.68 24.18
C LEU A 374 -36.29 0.14 23.25
N SER A 375 -35.97 1.38 23.63
CA SER A 375 -34.86 2.13 23.04
C SER A 375 -33.98 2.69 24.15
N ILE A 376 -32.70 2.32 24.16
CA ILE A 376 -31.72 2.73 25.17
C ILE A 376 -30.59 3.47 24.46
N THR A 377 -30.26 4.69 24.91
CA THR A 377 -29.09 5.44 24.43
C THR A 377 -28.07 5.66 25.54
N GLY A 378 -26.82 5.26 25.30
CA GLY A 378 -25.71 5.47 26.23
C GLY A 378 -25.42 6.95 26.46
N ALA A 379 -25.28 7.36 27.72
CA ALA A 379 -25.13 8.74 28.14
C ALA A 379 -24.43 8.83 29.50
N ALA A 380 -23.90 10.00 29.84
CA ALA A 380 -23.15 10.20 31.09
C ALA A 380 -23.97 9.84 32.36
N CYS A 381 -25.30 9.95 32.30
CA CYS A 381 -26.22 9.61 33.39
C CYS A 381 -26.56 8.10 33.52
N ASN A 382 -26.15 7.26 32.57
CA ASN A 382 -26.38 5.81 32.61
C ASN A 382 -25.10 4.97 32.41
N VAL A 383 -23.91 5.55 32.56
CA VAL A 383 -22.63 4.82 32.64
C VAL A 383 -22.69 3.73 33.73
N GLY A 384 -22.05 2.59 33.48
CA GLY A 384 -21.99 1.44 34.40
C GLY A 384 -22.89 0.28 33.97
N THR A 385 -23.16 -0.65 34.90
CA THR A 385 -24.03 -1.81 34.67
C THR A 385 -25.38 -1.59 35.34
N HIS A 386 -26.44 -1.74 34.57
CA HIS A 386 -27.84 -1.52 34.97
C HIS A 386 -28.71 -2.72 34.57
N THR A 387 -29.93 -2.79 35.08
CA THR A 387 -30.87 -3.87 34.76
C THR A 387 -32.25 -3.30 34.47
N ILE A 388 -32.85 -3.73 33.36
CA ILE A 388 -34.27 -3.52 33.03
C ILE A 388 -34.98 -4.85 33.30
N SER A 389 -35.93 -4.84 34.22
CA SER A 389 -36.69 -6.05 34.62
C SER A 389 -38.06 -6.04 33.95
N LEU A 390 -38.39 -7.09 33.21
CA LEU A 390 -39.69 -7.28 32.56
C LEU A 390 -40.43 -8.45 33.22
N LEU A 391 -41.49 -8.15 33.98
CA LEU A 391 -42.34 -9.14 34.62
C LEU A 391 -43.54 -9.45 33.72
N ALA A 392 -43.50 -10.60 33.05
CA ALA A 392 -44.60 -11.15 32.28
C ALA A 392 -45.53 -11.98 33.16
N THR A 393 -46.85 -11.83 33.00
CA THR A 393 -47.89 -12.54 33.76
C THR A 393 -49.02 -12.96 32.83
N ASP A 394 -49.37 -14.24 32.81
CA ASP A 394 -50.48 -14.78 32.01
C ASP A 394 -51.86 -14.63 32.70
N ASN A 395 -52.90 -15.11 32.02
CA ASN A 395 -54.27 -15.24 32.53
C ASN A 395 -54.68 -16.71 32.79
N GLY A 396 -53.72 -17.62 32.91
CA GLY A 396 -53.95 -19.05 33.14
C GLY A 396 -54.52 -19.35 34.52
N THR A 397 -54.77 -20.62 34.82
CA THR A 397 -55.30 -21.05 36.13
C THR A 397 -54.52 -22.26 36.66
N PRO A 398 -53.78 -22.13 37.78
CA PRO A 398 -53.46 -20.87 38.48
C PRO A 398 -52.62 -19.94 37.60
N VAL A 399 -52.79 -18.61 37.73
CA VAL A 399 -51.97 -17.61 37.03
C VAL A 399 -50.50 -17.85 37.30
N ALA A 400 -49.68 -17.83 36.25
CA ALA A 400 -48.23 -17.86 36.37
C ALA A 400 -47.61 -16.52 35.94
N SER A 401 -46.35 -16.32 36.34
CA SER A 401 -45.58 -15.13 36.00
C SER A 401 -44.09 -15.44 35.99
N ARG A 402 -43.33 -14.64 35.24
CA ARG A 402 -41.88 -14.81 35.04
C ARG A 402 -41.22 -13.44 34.83
N GLN A 403 -40.12 -13.22 35.54
CA GLN A 403 -39.26 -12.08 35.35
C GLN A 403 -38.17 -12.40 34.32
N PHE A 404 -37.93 -11.45 33.42
CA PHE A 404 -36.83 -11.45 32.46
C PHE A 404 -35.98 -10.21 32.71
N ASP A 405 -34.74 -10.40 33.13
CA ASP A 405 -33.81 -9.31 33.42
C ASP A 405 -32.87 -9.09 32.24
N LEU A 406 -32.88 -7.87 31.69
CA LEU A 406 -31.99 -7.36 30.64
C LEU A 406 -30.89 -6.50 31.28
N THR A 407 -29.66 -6.96 31.20
CA THR A 407 -28.48 -6.22 31.64
C THR A 407 -28.06 -5.19 30.58
N VAL A 408 -27.83 -3.95 30.99
CA VAL A 408 -27.36 -2.86 30.15
C VAL A 408 -26.02 -2.35 30.69
N VAL A 409 -24.96 -2.52 29.91
CA VAL A 409 -23.60 -2.05 30.26
C VAL A 409 -23.26 -0.84 29.40
N VAL A 410 -23.15 0.34 30.01
CA VAL A 410 -22.74 1.56 29.29
C VAL A 410 -21.30 1.92 29.65
N LEU A 411 -20.43 1.88 28.64
CA LEU A 411 -19.01 2.15 28.76
C LEU A 411 -18.72 3.65 28.68
N ALA A 412 -17.87 4.15 29.57
CA ALA A 412 -17.43 5.55 29.58
C ALA A 412 -16.47 5.91 28.42
N SER A 413 -15.87 4.90 27.76
CA SER A 413 -14.98 5.02 26.60
C SER A 413 -14.89 3.67 25.88
N ASN A 414 -14.62 3.66 24.57
CA ASN A 414 -14.35 2.41 23.85
C ASN A 414 -12.87 2.05 24.01
N GLN A 415 -12.57 0.89 24.59
CA GLN A 415 -11.21 0.51 24.98
C GLN A 415 -10.68 -0.62 24.09
N TRP A 416 -9.41 -0.51 23.71
CA TRP A 416 -8.74 -1.58 22.99
C TRP A 416 -8.43 -2.75 23.93
N THR A 417 -8.90 -3.95 23.58
CA THR A 417 -8.71 -5.20 24.34
C THR A 417 -7.60 -6.06 23.76
N GLY A 418 -7.32 -5.95 22.45
CA GLY A 418 -6.37 -6.81 21.73
C GLY A 418 -6.69 -8.31 21.81
N ALA A 419 -7.95 -8.68 22.07
CA ALA A 419 -8.35 -10.03 22.43
C ALA A 419 -8.16 -11.07 21.30
N VAL A 420 -8.32 -10.65 20.04
CA VAL A 420 -8.24 -11.53 18.86
C VAL A 420 -6.96 -11.31 18.08
N SER A 421 -6.65 -10.06 17.72
CA SER A 421 -5.57 -9.72 16.78
C SER A 421 -4.87 -8.40 17.14
N THR A 422 -3.93 -7.95 16.32
CA THR A 422 -3.34 -6.60 16.39
C THR A 422 -4.06 -5.59 15.49
N VAL A 423 -5.07 -6.01 14.71
CA VAL A 423 -5.68 -5.17 13.67
C VAL A 423 -6.61 -4.14 14.28
N TYR A 424 -6.29 -2.84 14.13
CA TYR A 424 -7.11 -1.76 14.70
C TYR A 424 -8.58 -1.82 14.26
N THR A 425 -8.83 -2.21 13.01
CA THR A 425 -10.16 -2.29 12.36
C THR A 425 -10.88 -3.62 12.57
N ASP A 426 -10.37 -4.50 13.43
CA ASP A 426 -11.07 -5.73 13.87
C ASP A 426 -11.96 -5.39 15.09
N PRO A 427 -13.30 -5.44 14.96
CA PRO A 427 -14.23 -5.04 16.02
C PRO A 427 -14.13 -5.91 17.28
N ALA A 428 -13.61 -7.14 17.18
CA ALA A 428 -13.45 -8.03 18.33
C ALA A 428 -12.28 -7.64 19.25
N ASN A 429 -11.45 -6.67 18.85
CA ASN A 429 -10.41 -6.07 19.70
C ASN A 429 -10.89 -4.82 20.46
N TRP A 430 -12.18 -4.50 20.44
CA TRP A 430 -12.76 -3.31 21.08
C TRP A 430 -13.81 -3.69 22.12
N SER A 431 -13.81 -3.01 23.27
CA SER A 431 -14.71 -3.33 24.39
C SER A 431 -16.19 -3.11 24.06
N ALA A 432 -16.51 -2.23 23.11
CA ALA A 432 -17.87 -2.03 22.60
C ALA A 432 -18.29 -3.04 21.49
N GLY A 433 -17.39 -3.93 21.06
CA GLY A 433 -17.63 -4.86 19.94
C GLY A 433 -17.73 -4.16 18.57
N THR A 434 -17.28 -2.92 18.46
CA THR A 434 -17.31 -2.10 17.24
C THR A 434 -16.05 -1.27 17.10
N VAL A 435 -15.58 -1.11 15.85
CA VAL A 435 -14.45 -0.22 15.52
C VAL A 435 -14.84 1.24 15.81
N PRO A 436 -13.98 2.03 16.49
CA PRO A 436 -14.23 3.45 16.76
C PRO A 436 -14.44 4.31 15.51
N THR A 437 -15.23 5.37 15.69
CA THR A 437 -15.54 6.40 14.70
C THR A 437 -15.17 7.79 15.21
N ALA A 438 -15.25 8.82 14.36
CA ALA A 438 -14.94 10.21 14.73
C ALA A 438 -15.79 10.81 15.88
N ALA A 439 -16.82 10.10 16.36
CA ALA A 439 -17.62 10.48 17.53
C ALA A 439 -17.16 9.79 18.83
N ASP A 440 -16.34 8.74 18.75
CA ASP A 440 -15.96 7.90 19.90
C ASP A 440 -14.70 8.43 20.59
N ASP A 441 -14.72 8.47 21.93
CA ASP A 441 -13.54 8.64 22.77
C ASP A 441 -12.93 7.27 23.09
N VAL A 442 -11.63 7.12 22.84
CA VAL A 442 -10.94 5.82 22.92
C VAL A 442 -9.79 5.80 23.91
N VAL A 443 -9.57 4.62 24.51
CA VAL A 443 -8.42 4.35 25.38
C VAL A 443 -7.65 3.12 24.86
N ILE A 444 -6.33 3.26 24.74
CA ILE A 444 -5.40 2.13 24.54
C ILE A 444 -4.73 1.83 25.90
N PRO A 445 -5.25 0.87 26.68
CA PRO A 445 -4.68 0.49 27.96
C PRO A 445 -3.37 -0.30 27.81
N SER A 446 -2.57 -0.33 28.87
CA SER A 446 -1.40 -1.22 28.97
C SER A 446 -1.80 -2.59 29.55
N GLY A 447 -0.92 -3.59 29.42
CA GLY A 447 -1.16 -4.95 29.93
C GLY A 447 -2.08 -5.84 29.09
N VAL A 448 -2.66 -5.33 28.00
CA VAL A 448 -3.45 -6.14 27.05
C VAL A 448 -2.58 -7.11 26.22
N PRO A 449 -3.11 -8.26 25.74
CA PRO A 449 -2.29 -9.29 25.10
C PRO A 449 -1.64 -8.89 23.77
N ARG A 450 -2.21 -7.90 23.07
CA ARG A 450 -1.76 -7.42 21.76
C ARG A 450 -1.99 -5.91 21.68
N MET A 451 -1.05 -5.17 21.10
CA MET A 451 -1.17 -3.72 20.89
C MET A 451 -1.69 -3.41 19.47
N PRO A 452 -2.44 -2.30 19.29
CA PRO A 452 -3.08 -1.99 18.02
C PRO A 452 -2.11 -1.52 16.93
N VAL A 453 -2.34 -2.03 15.73
CA VAL A 453 -1.68 -1.65 14.48
C VAL A 453 -2.76 -1.22 13.47
N LEU A 454 -2.67 0.02 13.00
CA LEU A 454 -3.55 0.59 11.99
C LEU A 454 -2.81 0.76 10.65
N SER A 455 -3.26 0.06 9.61
CA SER A 455 -2.72 0.14 8.24
C SER A 455 -3.69 0.78 7.24
N THR A 456 -4.79 1.37 7.73
CA THR A 456 -5.85 2.01 6.93
C THR A 456 -6.22 3.36 7.52
N THR A 457 -7.19 4.06 6.95
CA THR A 457 -7.81 5.23 7.62
C THR A 457 -8.64 4.78 8.83
N ALA A 458 -8.53 5.49 9.93
CA ALA A 458 -9.47 5.48 11.05
C ALA A 458 -9.61 6.89 11.65
N ALA A 459 -10.68 7.14 12.40
CA ALA A 459 -10.93 8.41 13.06
C ALA A 459 -11.53 8.20 14.45
N VAL A 460 -11.18 9.06 15.39
CA VAL A 460 -11.73 9.14 16.76
C VAL A 460 -11.95 10.58 17.17
N ASN A 461 -12.71 10.80 18.24
CA ASN A 461 -12.76 12.11 18.90
C ASN A 461 -11.49 12.30 19.76
N ASN A 462 -11.50 11.94 21.05
CA ASN A 462 -10.28 11.93 21.87
C ASN A 462 -9.55 10.57 21.82
N LEU A 463 -8.21 10.59 21.84
CA LEU A 463 -7.37 9.40 22.03
C LEU A 463 -6.59 9.49 23.35
N THR A 464 -6.74 8.49 24.21
CA THR A 464 -5.84 8.25 25.35
C THR A 464 -4.96 7.02 25.11
N ILE A 465 -3.64 7.15 25.28
CA ILE A 465 -2.70 6.02 25.33
C ILE A 465 -2.15 5.94 26.76
N ALA A 466 -2.35 4.81 27.43
CA ALA A 466 -1.88 4.59 28.80
C ALA A 466 -0.36 4.40 28.86
N SER A 467 0.23 4.59 30.04
CA SER A 467 1.66 4.33 30.21
C SER A 467 1.97 2.84 30.13
N GLY A 468 2.99 2.49 29.34
CA GLY A 468 3.30 1.13 28.93
C GLY A 468 2.47 0.59 27.75
N ALA A 469 1.57 1.39 27.17
CA ALA A 469 0.84 1.04 25.95
C ALA A 469 1.46 1.68 24.69
N ASN A 470 1.10 1.19 23.51
CA ASN A 470 1.43 1.86 22.25
C ASN A 470 0.31 1.73 21.22
N LEU A 471 0.26 2.68 20.28
CA LEU A 471 -0.52 2.59 19.04
C LEU A 471 0.44 2.73 17.86
N THR A 472 0.44 1.74 16.96
CA THR A 472 1.24 1.78 15.74
C THR A 472 0.37 2.21 14.55
N VAL A 473 0.67 3.35 13.94
CA VAL A 473 0.12 3.75 12.64
C VAL A 473 1.11 3.32 11.57
N ALA A 474 0.82 2.22 10.89
CA ALA A 474 1.68 1.61 9.88
C ALA A 474 1.66 2.40 8.55
N ALA A 475 2.54 2.03 7.62
CA ALA A 475 2.56 2.63 6.27
C ALA A 475 1.18 2.47 5.59
N GLY A 476 0.67 3.55 4.99
CA GLY A 476 -0.70 3.62 4.45
C GLY A 476 -1.79 3.92 5.48
N GLY A 477 -1.49 3.80 6.78
CA GLY A 477 -2.41 4.16 7.86
C GLY A 477 -2.57 5.68 8.02
N VAL A 478 -3.79 6.13 8.27
CA VAL A 478 -4.13 7.53 8.57
C VAL A 478 -5.00 7.56 9.82
N PHE A 479 -4.46 8.04 10.93
CA PHE A 479 -5.19 8.18 12.18
C PHE A 479 -5.67 9.61 12.38
N THR A 480 -6.98 9.81 12.49
CA THR A 480 -7.61 11.15 12.50
C THR A 480 -8.18 11.48 13.88
N LEU A 481 -7.82 12.65 14.41
CA LEU A 481 -8.29 13.20 15.69
C LEU A 481 -9.26 14.37 15.48
N GLY A 482 -10.50 14.22 15.94
CA GLY A 482 -11.42 15.33 16.15
C GLY A 482 -11.05 16.14 17.40
N GLY A 483 -10.78 15.43 18.49
CA GLY A 483 -10.46 15.97 19.81
C GLY A 483 -8.98 15.89 20.16
N ASN A 484 -8.70 15.80 21.46
CA ASN A 484 -7.36 15.88 22.03
C ASN A 484 -6.62 14.53 22.05
N LEU A 485 -5.29 14.60 22.15
CA LEU A 485 -4.43 13.45 22.38
C LEU A 485 -3.87 13.50 23.81
N SER A 486 -4.12 12.43 24.59
CA SER A 486 -3.50 12.20 25.90
C SER A 486 -2.60 10.96 25.82
N ASN A 487 -1.32 11.14 25.49
CA ASN A 487 -0.38 10.03 25.27
C ASN A 487 0.64 9.95 26.43
N ASN A 488 0.54 8.90 27.23
CA ASN A 488 1.49 8.57 28.30
C ASN A 488 2.34 7.33 27.98
N GLY A 489 2.21 6.82 26.74
CA GLY A 489 2.95 5.69 26.17
C GLY A 489 3.61 6.10 24.85
N LEU A 490 3.37 5.33 23.78
CA LEU A 490 3.97 5.61 22.46
C LEU A 490 2.92 5.66 21.33
N LEU A 491 3.02 6.67 20.46
CA LEU A 491 2.27 6.74 19.19
C LEU A 491 3.28 6.75 18.03
N LEU A 492 3.38 5.65 17.28
CA LEU A 492 4.54 5.43 16.41
C LEU A 492 4.19 4.90 15.01
N GLY A 493 5.09 5.11 14.04
CA GLY A 493 5.14 4.30 12.80
C GLY A 493 5.05 5.07 11.48
N ALA A 494 5.07 4.32 10.39
CA ALA A 494 5.22 4.84 9.02
C ALA A 494 3.97 5.51 8.40
N GLY A 495 2.91 5.71 9.20
CA GLY A 495 1.66 6.32 8.77
C GLY A 495 1.58 7.84 8.97
N THR A 496 0.34 8.34 8.94
CA THR A 496 0.01 9.76 9.13
C THR A 496 -0.87 9.96 10.35
N LEU A 497 -0.51 10.92 11.20
CA LEU A 497 -1.40 11.49 12.21
C LEU A 497 -2.08 12.74 11.64
N GLN A 498 -3.40 12.86 11.74
CA GLN A 498 -4.15 13.99 11.22
C GLN A 498 -5.07 14.57 12.30
N THR A 499 -5.24 15.89 12.32
CA THR A 499 -6.32 16.54 13.09
C THR A 499 -7.38 17.13 12.16
N ASN A 500 -8.66 17.08 12.54
CA ASN A 500 -9.76 17.54 11.70
C ASN A 500 -10.94 18.21 12.43
N GLY A 501 -10.94 18.28 13.76
CA GLY A 501 -12.04 18.87 14.53
C GLY A 501 -12.12 20.39 14.44
N ALA A 502 -13.28 20.93 14.85
CA ALA A 502 -13.61 22.35 14.74
C ALA A 502 -12.88 23.27 15.75
N ALA A 503 -12.25 22.72 16.77
CA ALA A 503 -11.43 23.43 17.76
C ALA A 503 -9.97 22.96 17.71
N SER A 504 -9.03 23.78 18.20
CA SER A 504 -7.60 23.47 18.19
C SER A 504 -7.28 22.25 19.05
N GLN A 505 -6.62 21.23 18.49
CA GLN A 505 -6.32 19.99 19.20
C GLN A 505 -5.09 20.15 20.10
N THR A 506 -5.21 19.79 21.38
CA THR A 506 -4.09 19.74 22.33
C THR A 506 -3.50 18.33 22.38
N PHE A 507 -2.19 18.23 22.21
CA PHE A 507 -1.42 17.01 22.39
C PHE A 507 -0.72 17.09 23.74
N SER A 508 -0.99 16.15 24.64
CA SER A 508 -0.62 16.21 26.06
C SER A 508 -0.26 14.84 26.62
N GLY A 509 0.52 14.80 27.70
CA GLY A 509 0.90 13.57 28.40
C GLY A 509 2.42 13.48 28.62
N THR A 510 2.87 12.34 29.13
CA THR A 510 4.29 12.06 29.43
C THR A 510 4.96 11.14 28.40
N GLY A 511 4.22 10.69 27.39
CA GLY A 511 4.69 9.81 26.34
C GLY A 511 5.36 10.55 25.19
N SER A 512 5.58 9.84 24.07
CA SER A 512 6.14 10.42 22.85
C SER A 512 5.42 9.95 21.59
N SER A 513 5.47 10.77 20.55
CA SER A 513 4.90 10.49 19.24
C SER A 513 6.00 10.54 18.18
N SER A 514 6.11 9.52 17.32
CA SER A 514 7.14 9.43 16.27
C SER A 514 6.56 8.80 15.00
N LEU A 515 6.13 9.65 14.06
CA LEU A 515 5.46 9.20 12.83
C LEU A 515 6.21 9.65 11.58
N TYR A 516 5.90 9.08 10.42
CA TYR A 516 6.42 9.66 9.18
C TYR A 516 5.80 11.03 8.89
N ARG A 517 4.50 11.20 9.14
CA ARG A 517 3.73 12.35 8.65
C ARG A 517 2.74 12.88 9.70
N ALA A 518 2.56 14.19 9.71
CA ALA A 518 1.48 14.86 10.43
C ALA A 518 0.75 15.87 9.55
N THR A 519 -0.59 15.92 9.66
CA THR A 519 -1.44 16.91 8.99
C THR A 519 -2.26 17.66 10.03
N ILE A 520 -1.94 18.94 10.25
CA ILE A 520 -2.68 19.79 11.18
C ILE A 520 -3.89 20.41 10.47
N GLY A 521 -5.08 20.21 11.03
CA GLY A 521 -6.34 20.74 10.54
C GLY A 521 -6.46 22.26 10.67
N ALA A 522 -7.48 22.85 10.05
CA ALA A 522 -7.65 24.30 9.96
C ALA A 522 -7.76 25.02 11.32
N ALA A 523 -8.26 24.33 12.36
CA ALA A 523 -8.35 24.86 13.72
C ALA A 523 -6.99 24.96 14.46
N GLY A 524 -5.92 24.39 13.89
CA GLY A 524 -4.58 24.36 14.48
C GLY A 524 -4.42 23.29 15.57
N ALA A 525 -3.25 23.26 16.19
CA ALA A 525 -2.95 22.35 17.31
C ALA A 525 -1.87 22.92 18.25
N VAL A 526 -1.75 22.34 19.45
CA VAL A 526 -0.76 22.71 20.48
C VAL A 526 -0.04 21.46 20.99
N LEU A 527 1.30 21.47 20.96
CA LEU A 527 2.15 20.38 21.47
C LEU A 527 2.62 20.67 22.90
N ASN A 528 2.08 19.94 23.86
CA ASN A 528 2.56 19.87 25.25
C ASN A 528 3.26 18.53 25.55
N GLN A 529 3.64 17.79 24.51
CA GLN A 529 4.40 16.53 24.55
C GLN A 529 5.19 16.33 23.25
N PRO A 530 6.29 15.56 23.24
CA PRO A 530 7.13 15.34 22.06
C PRO A 530 6.40 14.77 20.84
N LEU A 531 6.63 15.39 19.67
CA LEU A 531 6.26 14.89 18.35
C LEU A 531 7.49 14.93 17.44
N ALA A 532 7.95 13.76 17.00
CA ALA A 532 8.99 13.59 16.01
C ALA A 532 8.41 13.15 14.66
N LEU A 533 8.97 13.65 13.55
CA LEU A 533 8.50 13.36 12.18
C LEU A 533 9.65 13.00 11.24
N ASP A 534 9.54 11.92 10.47
CA ASP A 534 10.56 11.52 9.45
C ASP A 534 10.42 12.23 8.09
N GLN A 535 9.19 12.58 7.66
CA GLN A 535 8.92 13.02 6.27
C GLN A 535 8.24 14.38 6.15
N LEU A 536 7.01 14.54 6.66
CA LEU A 536 6.16 15.67 6.27
C LEU A 536 5.27 16.17 7.39
N LEU A 537 5.39 17.47 7.69
CA LEU A 537 4.39 18.25 8.42
C LEU A 537 3.60 19.12 7.43
N THR A 538 2.31 18.82 7.26
CA THR A 538 1.38 19.65 6.48
C THR A 538 0.55 20.52 7.43
N LEU A 539 0.54 21.83 7.20
CA LEU A 539 -0.17 22.79 8.05
C LEU A 539 -1.30 23.46 7.28
N ASN A 540 -2.55 23.14 7.64
CA ASN A 540 -3.75 23.86 7.18
C ASN A 540 -4.22 24.89 8.23
N GLY A 541 -3.91 24.62 9.50
CA GLY A 541 -3.95 25.57 10.61
C GLY A 541 -2.59 25.61 11.31
N SER A 542 -2.37 26.61 12.17
CA SER A 542 -1.08 26.82 12.83
C SER A 542 -0.83 25.82 13.97
N LEU A 543 0.46 25.52 14.21
CA LEU A 543 0.92 24.57 15.23
C LEU A 543 1.77 25.30 16.27
N THR A 544 1.37 25.26 17.53
CA THR A 544 2.21 25.76 18.64
C THR A 544 3.11 24.63 19.14
N SER A 545 4.42 24.76 18.93
CA SER A 545 5.40 23.69 19.22
C SER A 545 5.76 23.57 20.70
N ASN A 546 5.85 24.69 21.43
CA ASN A 546 6.38 24.75 22.80
C ASN A 546 7.75 24.05 23.00
N GLY A 547 8.56 23.89 21.94
CA GLY A 547 9.82 23.16 21.97
C GLY A 547 9.71 21.63 21.78
N ASN A 548 8.51 21.11 21.56
CA ASN A 548 8.24 19.67 21.50
C ASN A 548 8.27 19.06 20.08
N LEU A 549 8.35 19.86 19.01
CA LEU A 549 8.46 19.35 17.64
C LEU A 549 9.91 19.05 17.26
N THR A 550 10.14 17.86 16.72
CA THR A 550 11.39 17.47 16.06
C THR A 550 11.13 17.05 14.61
N LEU A 551 11.83 17.66 13.66
CA LEU A 551 11.89 17.24 12.26
C LEU A 551 13.13 16.36 12.09
N LEU A 552 12.96 15.06 11.94
CA LEU A 552 14.03 14.06 11.91
C LEU A 552 14.75 14.00 10.55
N SER A 553 15.94 13.40 10.55
CA SER A 553 16.70 13.08 9.35
C SER A 553 17.53 11.82 9.61
N ARG A 554 17.51 10.84 8.70
CA ARG A 554 18.07 9.51 8.98
C ARG A 554 19.58 9.40 8.74
N LEU A 555 20.23 8.50 9.49
CA LEU A 555 21.68 8.21 9.43
C LEU A 555 22.20 7.63 8.10
N ASP A 556 21.30 7.27 7.18
CA ASP A 556 21.57 6.88 5.80
C ASP A 556 21.16 7.95 4.77
N GLY A 557 20.43 8.98 5.20
CA GLY A 557 19.84 10.02 4.35
C GLY A 557 18.57 9.58 3.61
N SER A 558 17.96 8.42 3.91
CA SER A 558 16.80 7.92 3.15
C SER A 558 15.56 8.81 3.30
N GLU A 559 15.39 9.42 4.47
CA GLU A 559 14.30 10.32 4.82
C GLU A 559 14.85 11.54 5.57
N THR A 560 14.21 12.70 5.35
CA THR A 560 14.54 13.98 6.00
C THR A 560 13.28 14.83 5.98
N ALA A 561 12.82 15.24 7.15
CA ALA A 561 11.52 15.88 7.29
C ALA A 561 11.50 17.30 6.74
N MET A 562 10.35 17.68 6.18
CA MET A 562 10.06 19.03 5.70
C MET A 562 8.66 19.50 6.11
N VAL A 563 8.45 20.81 6.08
CA VAL A 563 7.17 21.45 6.39
C VAL A 563 6.56 22.06 5.14
N VAL A 564 5.24 21.92 4.98
CA VAL A 564 4.42 22.59 3.96
C VAL A 564 3.37 23.44 4.67
N ASN A 565 3.35 24.73 4.34
CA ASN A 565 2.49 25.75 4.93
C ASN A 565 1.40 26.14 3.93
N ASN A 566 0.13 25.82 4.21
CA ASN A 566 -0.99 26.24 3.37
C ASN A 566 -1.53 27.59 3.87
N GLY A 567 -1.58 28.59 2.98
CA GLY A 567 -2.01 29.95 3.31
C GLY A 567 -1.14 30.60 4.39
N ALA A 568 -1.77 31.06 5.48
CA ALA A 568 -1.10 31.72 6.60
C ALA A 568 -0.67 30.78 7.74
N ALA A 569 -0.94 29.46 7.64
CA ALA A 569 -0.62 28.50 8.68
C ALA A 569 0.88 28.41 8.96
N ALA A 570 1.29 28.43 10.23
CA ALA A 570 2.70 28.48 10.64
C ALA A 570 2.99 27.61 11.88
N VAL A 571 4.26 27.28 12.14
CA VAL A 571 4.69 26.76 13.44
C VAL A 571 5.16 27.92 14.31
N SER A 572 4.75 27.96 15.57
CA SER A 572 5.21 28.93 16.57
C SER A 572 6.03 28.26 17.68
N GLY A 573 6.99 28.98 18.25
CA GLY A 573 7.97 28.43 19.20
C GLY A 573 9.10 27.65 18.54
N ASN A 574 10.05 27.19 19.35
CA ASN A 574 11.24 26.48 18.87
C ASN A 574 10.90 25.07 18.36
N VAL A 575 11.70 24.62 17.41
CA VAL A 575 11.65 23.29 16.77
C VAL A 575 13.08 22.80 16.61
N THR A 576 13.32 21.50 16.83
CA THR A 576 14.59 20.85 16.51
C THR A 576 14.53 20.34 15.07
N VAL A 577 15.45 20.78 14.21
CA VAL A 577 15.47 20.43 12.78
C VAL A 577 16.76 19.68 12.47
N GLN A 578 16.66 18.36 12.39
CA GLN A 578 17.77 17.47 12.09
C GLN A 578 18.11 17.51 10.60
N ARG A 579 19.40 17.39 10.29
CA ARG A 579 19.89 17.31 8.90
C ARG A 579 21.06 16.34 8.76
N PHE A 580 20.84 15.28 7.99
CA PHE A 580 21.88 14.33 7.61
C PHE A 580 22.89 14.93 6.63
N ILE A 581 24.12 15.12 7.10
CA ILE A 581 25.27 15.57 6.34
C ILE A 581 25.88 14.38 5.60
N GLY A 582 25.23 14.01 4.49
CA GLY A 582 25.64 12.88 3.65
C GLY A 582 26.98 13.08 2.92
N PRO A 583 27.63 11.99 2.48
CA PRO A 583 28.82 12.07 1.64
C PRO A 583 28.44 12.60 0.25
N THR A 584 28.91 13.79 -0.12
CA THR A 584 28.68 14.35 -1.47
C THR A 584 29.37 13.53 -2.57
N THR A 585 30.58 13.05 -2.28
CA THR A 585 31.35 12.05 -3.04
C THR A 585 32.32 11.26 -2.14
N SER A 586 32.70 11.78 -0.96
CA SER A 586 33.45 11.03 0.08
C SER A 586 32.86 11.24 1.49
N PRO A 587 32.84 10.19 2.36
CA PRO A 587 32.42 10.28 3.76
C PRO A 587 33.52 10.78 4.71
N GLN A 588 34.74 10.98 4.22
CA GLN A 588 35.85 11.51 5.01
C GLN A 588 35.59 12.96 5.45
N MET A 589 36.51 13.51 6.24
CA MET A 589 36.54 14.95 6.54
C MET A 589 36.59 15.74 5.24
N GLY A 590 35.90 16.88 5.18
CA GLY A 590 35.94 17.81 4.06
C GLY A 590 34.86 18.89 4.16
N TYR A 591 35.02 19.93 3.34
CA TYR A 591 34.15 21.11 3.36
C TYR A 591 32.72 20.81 2.89
N ARG A 592 31.73 21.17 3.71
CA ARG A 592 30.29 21.03 3.47
C ARG A 592 29.65 22.42 3.54
N HIS A 593 28.84 22.77 2.54
CA HIS A 593 28.19 24.09 2.48
C HIS A 593 26.82 24.02 3.18
N LEU A 594 26.71 24.60 4.38
CA LEU A 594 25.58 24.47 5.29
C LEU A 594 24.93 25.83 5.60
N ALA A 595 23.63 25.82 5.88
CA ALA A 595 22.83 26.97 6.27
C ALA A 595 21.78 26.57 7.34
N ALA A 596 21.27 27.55 8.08
CA ALA A 596 20.22 27.32 9.06
C ALA A 596 18.81 27.34 8.40
N PRO A 597 18.01 26.26 8.51
CA PRO A 597 16.60 26.24 8.07
C PRO A 597 15.64 26.87 9.11
N VAL A 598 16.19 27.45 10.18
CA VAL A 598 15.47 28.08 11.30
C VAL A 598 16.11 29.43 11.64
N THR A 599 15.32 30.31 12.27
CA THR A 599 15.75 31.58 12.85
C THR A 599 16.09 31.41 14.33
N ASN A 600 16.87 32.34 14.90
CA ASN A 600 17.26 32.37 16.32
C ASN A 600 18.17 31.21 16.77
N THR A 601 18.94 30.65 15.84
CA THR A 601 19.94 29.57 16.05
C THR A 601 21.37 30.13 16.00
N THR A 602 22.34 29.38 16.51
CA THR A 602 23.75 29.76 16.63
C THR A 602 24.69 28.71 16.06
N LEU A 603 25.95 29.07 15.83
CA LEU A 603 26.99 28.12 15.39
C LEU A 603 27.18 26.95 16.37
N ALA A 604 26.79 27.09 17.64
CA ALA A 604 26.83 25.99 18.61
C ALA A 604 25.89 24.82 18.24
N ASP A 605 24.79 25.10 17.52
CA ASP A 605 23.86 24.08 17.02
C ASP A 605 24.48 23.22 15.89
N MET A 606 25.64 23.63 15.35
CA MET A 606 26.43 22.75 14.47
C MET A 606 27.16 21.63 15.22
N ALA A 607 27.25 21.66 16.56
CA ALA A 607 28.00 20.68 17.33
C ALA A 607 27.34 19.29 17.28
N ILE A 608 28.16 18.24 17.18
CA ILE A 608 27.69 16.85 17.12
C ILE A 608 28.25 16.08 18.31
N GLY A 609 27.35 15.49 19.10
CA GLY A 609 27.66 14.77 20.33
C GLY A 609 28.61 13.59 20.16
N GLY A 610 29.12 13.07 21.28
CA GLY A 610 30.06 11.95 21.28
C GLY A 610 31.44 12.24 20.66
N GLY A 611 31.74 13.51 20.37
CA GLY A 611 32.99 13.93 19.73
C GLY A 611 32.97 13.96 18.20
N GLY A 612 31.79 13.89 17.56
CA GLY A 612 31.66 13.88 16.09
C GLY A 612 32.12 15.18 15.42
N PHE A 613 31.74 16.34 15.97
CA PHE A 613 32.18 17.66 15.50
C PHE A 613 31.98 18.73 16.58
N SER A 614 32.86 19.74 16.60
CA SER A 614 32.67 20.96 17.38
C SER A 614 33.05 22.18 16.51
N PRO A 615 32.21 23.24 16.46
CA PRO A 615 32.49 24.45 15.71
C PRO A 615 33.66 25.22 16.32
N VAL A 616 34.63 25.60 15.48
CA VAL A 616 35.78 26.42 15.83
C VAL A 616 35.80 27.64 14.92
N VAL A 617 35.70 28.81 15.54
CA VAL A 617 35.85 30.12 14.90
C VAL A 617 37.01 30.87 15.57
N ASN A 618 37.81 31.57 14.77
CA ASN A 618 38.93 32.36 15.25
C ASN A 618 39.09 33.63 14.38
N PRO A 619 38.49 34.78 14.78
CA PRO A 619 38.53 36.03 14.03
C PRO A 619 39.93 36.54 13.65
N ALA A 620 40.99 36.13 14.35
CA ALA A 620 42.37 36.49 13.98
C ALA A 620 42.78 35.98 12.59
N TYR A 621 42.12 34.91 12.10
CA TYR A 621 42.26 34.42 10.72
C TYR A 621 41.97 35.51 9.67
N ASN A 622 41.08 36.46 9.98
CA ASN A 622 40.62 37.44 8.99
C ASN A 622 41.65 38.54 8.69
N SER A 623 42.57 38.81 9.62
CA SER A 623 43.56 39.91 9.55
C SER A 623 45.02 39.44 9.66
N ALA A 624 45.28 38.16 9.92
CA ALA A 624 46.64 37.61 9.96
C ALA A 624 47.34 37.71 8.59
N SER A 625 48.64 38.05 8.61
CA SER A 625 49.49 38.09 7.40
C SER A 625 49.74 36.71 6.79
N ASN A 626 49.62 35.64 7.59
CA ASN A 626 49.55 34.26 7.13
C ASN A 626 48.42 33.52 7.87
N PRO A 627 47.18 33.54 7.34
CA PRO A 627 46.02 32.90 7.99
C PRO A 627 46.17 31.39 8.21
N GLY A 628 47.02 30.72 7.42
CA GLY A 628 47.32 29.29 7.56
C GLY A 628 48.07 28.90 8.85
N LEU A 629 48.59 29.87 9.61
CA LEU A 629 49.30 29.65 10.88
C LEU A 629 48.47 30.04 12.11
N VAL A 630 47.22 30.45 11.94
CA VAL A 630 46.37 30.87 13.07
C VAL A 630 45.89 29.68 13.88
N THR A 631 46.11 29.71 15.19
CA THR A 631 45.76 28.63 16.13
C THR A 631 44.78 29.12 17.22
N PRO A 632 43.72 28.35 17.55
CA PRO A 632 43.21 27.20 16.80
C PRO A 632 42.75 27.64 15.40
N PHE A 633 42.96 26.79 14.40
CA PHE A 633 42.54 27.07 13.03
C PHE A 633 41.01 26.94 12.92
N PRO A 634 40.29 27.87 12.26
CA PRO A 634 38.84 27.76 12.13
C PRO A 634 38.43 26.51 11.33
N ASN A 635 37.30 25.90 11.67
CA ASN A 635 36.68 24.84 10.87
C ASN A 635 35.31 25.25 10.30
N VAL A 636 34.78 26.42 10.70
CA VAL A 636 33.61 27.09 10.11
C VAL A 636 34.06 28.41 9.49
N PHE A 637 33.69 28.64 8.23
CA PHE A 637 33.97 29.89 7.50
C PHE A 637 32.69 30.43 6.84
N GLY A 638 32.49 31.76 6.90
CA GLY A 638 31.62 32.49 5.99
C GLY A 638 32.39 32.96 4.75
N TYR A 639 31.74 33.70 3.85
CA TYR A 639 32.37 34.27 2.66
C TYR A 639 32.05 35.77 2.51
N ASP A 640 33.10 36.57 2.25
CA ASP A 640 33.08 38.02 2.07
C ASP A 640 33.79 38.39 0.75
N GLU A 641 33.02 38.83 -0.26
CA GLU A 641 33.58 39.15 -1.57
C GLU A 641 34.50 40.38 -1.57
N THR A 642 34.39 41.27 -0.58
CA THR A 642 35.17 42.52 -0.54
C THR A 642 36.67 42.26 -0.36
N ARG A 643 37.04 41.06 0.12
CA ARG A 643 38.42 40.58 0.26
C ARG A 643 39.01 40.02 -1.05
N VAL A 644 38.20 39.83 -2.09
CA VAL A 644 38.61 39.32 -3.41
C VAL A 644 39.21 40.46 -4.27
N THR A 645 40.42 40.84 -3.91
CA THR A 645 41.24 41.85 -4.60
C THR A 645 41.96 41.26 -5.83
N SER A 646 42.17 42.07 -6.87
CA SER A 646 42.75 41.61 -8.14
C SER A 646 44.25 41.26 -8.04
N GLY A 647 44.59 40.01 -8.32
CA GLY A 647 45.94 39.48 -8.48
C GLY A 647 46.09 38.61 -9.74
N ALA A 648 47.29 38.07 -9.94
CA ALA A 648 47.65 37.33 -11.16
C ALA A 648 47.63 35.80 -10.97
N ALA A 649 46.81 35.27 -10.07
CA ALA A 649 46.83 33.84 -9.69
C ALA A 649 45.44 33.28 -9.38
N VAL A 650 45.33 31.95 -9.40
CA VAL A 650 44.09 31.17 -9.17
C VAL A 650 43.52 31.31 -7.73
N ALA A 651 44.19 32.08 -6.87
CA ALA A 651 43.95 32.16 -5.42
C ALA A 651 43.23 33.46 -4.97
N ASP A 652 42.62 34.23 -5.87
CA ASP A 652 41.89 35.45 -5.50
C ASP A 652 40.53 35.11 -4.85
N PHE A 653 39.77 34.15 -5.40
CA PHE A 653 38.49 33.67 -4.84
C PHE A 653 38.63 33.20 -3.39
N ASP A 654 39.66 32.41 -3.09
CA ASP A 654 39.87 31.85 -1.75
C ASP A 654 40.19 32.92 -0.69
N ARG A 655 40.50 34.17 -1.07
CA ARG A 655 40.57 35.30 -0.12
C ARG A 655 39.21 35.67 0.46
N GLY A 656 38.10 35.24 -0.14
CA GLY A 656 36.77 35.52 0.38
C GLY A 656 36.43 34.77 1.68
N TRP A 657 37.09 33.65 1.98
CA TRP A 657 36.82 32.85 3.18
C TRP A 657 37.17 33.61 4.45
N VAL A 658 36.20 33.81 5.34
CA VAL A 658 36.35 34.50 6.63
C VAL A 658 35.93 33.59 7.78
N SER A 659 36.67 33.60 8.90
CA SER A 659 36.11 33.12 10.16
C SER A 659 34.96 34.03 10.57
N PRO A 660 33.79 33.48 10.98
CA PRO A 660 32.73 34.27 11.61
C PRO A 660 33.25 35.09 12.79
N VAL A 661 32.68 36.29 12.96
CA VAL A 661 32.96 37.23 14.06
C VAL A 661 31.83 37.30 15.10
N THR A 662 30.72 36.61 14.82
CA THR A 662 29.60 36.39 15.74
C THR A 662 29.19 34.92 15.69
N ASN A 663 28.53 34.43 16.76
CA ASN A 663 28.00 33.07 16.81
C ASN A 663 26.59 32.95 16.19
N THR A 664 25.97 34.04 15.75
CA THR A 664 24.60 34.04 15.22
C THR A 664 24.54 33.44 13.81
N MET A 665 23.67 32.45 13.59
CA MET A 665 23.36 31.97 12.24
C MET A 665 22.15 32.71 11.68
N PHE A 666 22.36 33.45 10.59
CA PHE A 666 21.28 34.07 9.81
C PHE A 666 20.84 33.11 8.69
N PRO A 667 19.54 32.76 8.56
CA PRO A 667 19.08 31.68 7.68
C PRO A 667 19.49 31.79 6.20
N THR A 668 19.59 33.03 5.70
CA THR A 668 19.93 33.34 4.31
C THR A 668 21.45 33.48 4.05
N PHE A 669 22.29 33.31 5.07
CA PHE A 669 23.74 33.23 4.93
C PHE A 669 24.17 31.76 4.95
N GLY A 670 25.12 31.42 4.07
CA GLY A 670 25.74 30.11 4.07
C GLY A 670 27.12 30.11 4.71
N PHE A 671 27.50 28.96 5.25
CA PHE A 671 28.81 28.69 5.82
C PHE A 671 29.44 27.49 5.11
N THR A 672 30.76 27.42 5.04
CA THR A 672 31.48 26.18 4.71
C THR A 672 32.10 25.61 5.98
N VAL A 673 31.89 24.32 6.20
CA VAL A 673 32.20 23.61 7.45
C VAL A 673 33.06 22.40 7.13
N ASN A 674 34.28 22.33 7.66
CA ASN A 674 35.19 21.20 7.41
C ASN A 674 34.94 20.08 8.42
N MET A 675 34.20 19.04 8.01
CA MET A 675 33.68 18.00 8.89
C MET A 675 33.57 16.63 8.21
N MET A 676 33.47 15.57 9.02
CA MET A 676 33.16 14.22 8.54
C MET A 676 31.79 14.17 7.85
N GLY A 677 31.67 13.36 6.81
CA GLY A 677 30.36 12.98 6.26
C GLY A 677 29.69 11.87 7.07
N ARG A 678 28.43 11.55 6.73
CA ARG A 678 27.58 10.57 7.43
C ARG A 678 27.36 10.95 8.91
N GLN A 679 26.94 12.19 9.14
CA GLN A 679 26.58 12.72 10.46
C GLN A 679 25.16 13.29 10.42
N ILE A 680 24.52 13.47 11.58
CA ILE A 680 23.31 14.29 11.72
C ILE A 680 23.70 15.54 12.51
N MET A 681 23.20 16.70 12.09
CA MET A 681 23.36 18.01 12.73
C MET A 681 21.97 18.60 13.01
N ASP A 682 21.75 19.16 14.20
CA ASP A 682 20.42 19.53 14.70
C ASP A 682 20.32 21.03 14.95
N PHE A 683 19.58 21.75 14.09
CA PHE A 683 19.35 23.19 14.25
C PHE A 683 18.14 23.44 15.17
N VAL A 684 18.33 24.16 16.27
CA VAL A 684 17.25 24.50 17.21
C VAL A 684 16.84 25.96 17.04
N GLY A 685 15.57 26.21 16.71
CA GLY A 685 15.06 27.58 16.54
C GLY A 685 13.64 27.66 16.00
N THR A 686 13.19 28.87 15.68
CA THR A 686 11.87 29.11 15.07
C THR A 686 11.93 28.87 13.57
N LEU A 687 11.07 28.01 13.03
CA LEU A 687 11.10 27.60 11.62
C LEU A 687 11.08 28.78 10.64
N GLY A 688 11.91 28.70 9.59
CA GLY A 688 11.90 29.69 8.52
C GLY A 688 10.56 29.72 7.78
N ASN A 689 9.96 30.90 7.64
CA ASN A 689 8.64 31.07 7.02
C ASN A 689 8.44 32.49 6.48
N GLY A 690 7.67 32.65 5.40
CA GLY A 690 7.41 33.96 4.79
C GLY A 690 8.52 34.38 3.83
N THR A 691 8.84 35.69 3.79
CA THR A 691 9.79 36.27 2.82
C THR A 691 11.08 36.70 3.50
N TYR A 692 12.23 36.32 2.94
CA TYR A 692 13.55 36.79 3.36
C TYR A 692 14.26 37.47 2.20
N ASN A 693 14.74 38.70 2.40
CA ASN A 693 15.44 39.46 1.35
C ASN A 693 16.94 39.57 1.67
N ARG A 694 17.78 39.31 0.67
CA ARG A 694 19.19 39.71 0.67
C ARG A 694 19.37 40.82 -0.36
N VAL A 695 19.85 41.97 0.09
CA VAL A 695 20.06 43.18 -0.70
C VAL A 695 21.50 43.66 -0.54
N ASN A 696 21.94 44.57 -1.43
CA ASN A 696 23.31 45.08 -1.47
C ASN A 696 24.37 43.96 -1.58
N LEU A 697 24.12 43.00 -2.47
CA LEU A 697 25.10 41.98 -2.83
C LEU A 697 26.11 42.62 -3.79
N THR A 698 27.26 43.05 -3.27
CA THR A 698 28.24 43.87 -3.99
C THR A 698 29.10 43.07 -4.98
N ARG A 699 29.83 43.78 -5.84
CA ARG A 699 30.92 43.20 -6.64
C ARG A 699 32.08 44.18 -6.79
N GLY A 700 33.24 43.78 -6.30
CA GLY A 700 34.52 44.45 -6.59
C GLY A 700 34.94 44.36 -8.07
N ALA A 701 35.94 45.14 -8.47
CA ALA A 701 36.45 45.18 -9.84
C ALA A 701 37.25 43.93 -10.26
N GLY A 702 37.60 43.03 -9.33
CA GLY A 702 38.37 41.83 -9.60
C GLY A 702 37.62 40.82 -10.49
N SER A 703 38.36 40.14 -11.38
CA SER A 703 37.81 39.12 -12.28
C SER A 703 37.16 37.93 -11.56
N GLN A 704 37.59 37.65 -10.32
CA GLN A 704 36.99 36.64 -9.43
C GLN A 704 36.06 37.21 -8.35
N ALA A 705 35.76 38.51 -8.32
CA ALA A 705 34.94 39.14 -7.27
C ALA A 705 33.41 38.97 -7.47
N GLY A 706 32.62 39.37 -6.47
CA GLY A 706 31.14 39.39 -6.51
C GLY A 706 30.43 38.07 -6.21
N TRP A 707 31.06 37.15 -5.49
CA TRP A 707 30.45 35.87 -5.08
C TRP A 707 29.82 35.95 -3.69
N HIS A 708 28.63 35.38 -3.52
CA HIS A 708 27.93 35.37 -2.23
C HIS A 708 27.49 33.97 -1.85
N LEU A 709 27.94 33.50 -0.69
CA LEU A 709 27.52 32.23 -0.11
C LEU A 709 26.22 32.43 0.68
N LEU A 710 25.10 32.00 0.11
CA LEU A 710 23.76 32.15 0.66
C LEU A 710 23.23 30.81 1.17
N GLY A 711 22.21 30.88 2.02
CA GLY A 711 21.54 29.72 2.61
C GLY A 711 20.10 29.55 2.14
N ASN A 712 19.61 28.31 2.04
CA ASN A 712 18.18 28.03 2.01
C ASN A 712 17.60 28.24 3.43
N PRO A 713 16.74 29.25 3.64
CA PRO A 713 16.30 29.64 4.98
C PRO A 713 15.14 28.80 5.52
N TYR A 714 14.60 27.84 4.75
CA TYR A 714 13.36 27.14 5.07
C TYR A 714 13.57 25.69 5.53
N PRO A 715 12.64 25.13 6.33
CA PRO A 715 12.55 23.71 6.65
C PRO A 715 11.92 22.92 5.49
N ALA A 716 12.38 23.16 4.26
CA ALA A 716 11.89 22.53 3.03
C ALA A 716 12.92 22.68 1.90
N PRO A 717 12.97 21.77 0.91
CA PRO A 717 13.66 22.03 -0.34
C PRO A 717 13.08 23.25 -1.07
N LEU A 718 13.96 23.97 -1.77
CA LEU A 718 13.69 25.23 -2.45
C LEU A 718 14.02 25.08 -3.94
N ASP A 719 13.14 25.54 -4.83
CA ASP A 719 13.43 25.67 -6.26
C ASP A 719 14.04 27.05 -6.55
N PHE A 720 15.33 27.06 -6.88
CA PHE A 720 16.09 28.27 -7.20
C PHE A 720 15.53 29.05 -8.41
N THR A 721 14.82 28.39 -9.34
CA THR A 721 14.20 29.08 -10.48
C THR A 721 13.01 29.97 -10.07
N GLN A 722 12.39 29.68 -8.93
CA GLN A 722 11.25 30.43 -8.39
C GLN A 722 11.69 31.63 -7.51
N LEU A 723 12.99 31.90 -7.41
CA LEU A 723 13.54 33.03 -6.65
C LEU A 723 13.62 34.30 -7.50
N THR A 724 12.96 35.35 -7.04
CA THR A 724 13.10 36.70 -7.61
C THR A 724 14.52 37.21 -7.34
N ARG A 725 15.22 37.60 -8.41
CA ARG A 725 16.62 38.03 -8.41
C ARG A 725 16.79 39.26 -9.29
N THR A 726 17.65 40.19 -8.90
CA THR A 726 18.04 41.34 -9.72
C THR A 726 19.54 41.60 -9.58
N GLY A 727 20.22 41.97 -10.67
CA GLY A 727 21.67 42.21 -10.66
C GLY A 727 22.55 40.99 -10.33
N LEU A 728 21.97 39.77 -10.37
CA LEU A 728 22.66 38.50 -10.14
C LEU A 728 22.63 37.63 -11.40
N ASP A 729 23.69 36.85 -11.59
CA ASP A 729 23.77 35.84 -12.65
C ASP A 729 22.72 34.74 -12.40
N ASN A 730 22.18 34.16 -13.48
CA ASN A 730 21.11 33.16 -13.37
C ASN A 730 21.59 31.82 -12.79
N ALA A 731 22.90 31.60 -12.70
CA ALA A 731 23.51 30.35 -12.26
C ALA A 731 23.59 30.20 -10.73
N VAL A 732 23.41 28.96 -10.26
CA VAL A 732 23.62 28.54 -8.86
C VAL A 732 24.69 27.47 -8.77
N TYR A 733 25.47 27.48 -7.69
CA TYR A 733 26.63 26.61 -7.50
C TYR A 733 26.64 25.99 -6.10
N VAL A 734 26.80 24.66 -6.02
CA VAL A 734 26.87 23.90 -4.76
C VAL A 734 28.17 23.09 -4.73
N PHE A 735 28.90 23.14 -3.61
CA PHE A 735 30.17 22.44 -3.46
C PHE A 735 29.99 20.95 -3.12
N ARG A 736 30.85 20.10 -3.69
CA ARG A 736 30.88 18.65 -3.48
C ARG A 736 32.28 18.20 -3.03
N SER A 737 32.49 18.06 -1.73
CA SER A 737 33.73 17.51 -1.17
C SER A 737 33.92 16.03 -1.53
N SER A 738 35.01 15.75 -2.24
CA SER A 738 35.58 14.41 -2.48
C SER A 738 36.71 14.06 -1.49
N GLY A 739 37.17 15.02 -0.69
CA GLY A 739 38.11 14.81 0.42
C GLY A 739 38.33 16.09 1.22
N GLN A 740 39.26 16.06 2.17
CA GLN A 740 39.45 17.14 3.16
C GLN A 740 39.73 18.52 2.54
N TYR A 741 40.48 18.54 1.45
CA TYR A 741 40.86 19.73 0.68
C TYR A 741 40.58 19.55 -0.82
N ALA A 742 39.61 18.70 -1.16
CA ALA A 742 39.31 18.31 -2.54
C ALA A 742 37.80 18.24 -2.79
N GLY A 743 37.36 18.75 -3.93
CA GLY A 743 35.97 18.67 -4.37
C GLY A 743 35.74 19.40 -5.68
N SER A 744 34.51 19.37 -6.17
CA SER A 744 34.08 20.13 -7.36
C SER A 744 32.89 21.03 -7.02
N TYR A 745 32.66 22.06 -7.84
CA TYR A 745 31.41 22.82 -7.82
C TYR A 745 30.45 22.25 -8.86
N ALA A 746 29.24 21.94 -8.41
CA ALA A 746 28.12 21.57 -9.25
C ALA A 746 27.28 22.79 -9.58
N SER A 747 27.17 23.12 -10.85
CA SER A 747 26.50 24.31 -11.36
C SER A 747 25.19 23.97 -12.05
N TYR A 748 24.24 24.90 -11.99
CA TYR A 748 22.99 24.85 -12.74
C TYR A 748 22.61 26.23 -13.25
N VAL A 749 22.23 26.32 -14.53
CA VAL A 749 21.70 27.53 -15.17
C VAL A 749 20.75 27.13 -16.31
N ASN A 750 19.66 27.86 -16.51
CA ASN A 750 18.73 27.71 -17.64
C ASN A 750 18.36 26.25 -18.03
N GLY A 751 18.02 25.41 -17.04
CA GLY A 751 17.67 23.99 -17.24
C GLY A 751 18.85 23.02 -17.29
N VAL A 752 20.06 23.52 -17.54
CA VAL A 752 21.29 22.71 -17.70
C VAL A 752 22.03 22.58 -16.37
N PRO A 753 22.37 21.35 -15.94
CA PRO A 753 23.37 21.10 -14.90
C PRO A 753 24.75 20.71 -15.45
N ALA A 754 25.81 21.00 -14.70
CA ALA A 754 27.16 20.43 -14.85
C ALA A 754 27.76 20.07 -13.48
N ASN A 755 28.68 19.09 -13.45
CA ASN A 755 29.02 18.29 -12.25
C ASN A 755 27.74 17.80 -11.52
N GLY A 756 26.69 17.56 -12.31
CA GLY A 756 25.31 17.42 -11.88
C GLY A 756 24.85 18.43 -10.81
N GLY A 757 24.75 19.72 -11.14
CA GLY A 757 23.96 20.67 -10.33
C GLY A 757 22.45 20.39 -10.38
N SER A 758 21.66 21.26 -9.76
CA SER A 758 20.21 21.27 -9.86
C SER A 758 19.65 22.64 -9.46
N ASN A 759 18.42 22.95 -9.88
CA ASN A 759 17.64 24.04 -9.31
C ASN A 759 17.16 23.74 -7.88
N ILE A 760 17.06 22.46 -7.49
CA ILE A 760 16.55 22.08 -6.17
C ILE A 760 17.67 22.18 -5.13
N LEU A 761 17.49 23.08 -4.18
CA LEU A 761 18.36 23.32 -3.03
C LEU A 761 17.73 22.67 -1.79
N PRO A 762 18.31 21.59 -1.23
CA PRO A 762 17.76 20.93 -0.05
C PRO A 762 17.65 21.83 1.19
N MET A 763 16.88 21.39 2.19
CA MET A 763 16.85 22.01 3.52
C MET A 763 18.27 22.12 4.09
N GLY A 764 18.64 23.28 4.65
CA GLY A 764 19.95 23.53 5.23
C GLY A 764 21.13 23.56 4.24
N GLN A 765 20.88 23.55 2.93
CA GLN A 765 21.93 23.68 1.91
C GLN A 765 22.37 25.14 1.76
N ALA A 766 23.68 25.39 1.77
CA ALA A 766 24.24 26.65 1.29
C ALA A 766 24.74 26.55 -0.15
N PHE A 767 24.68 27.66 -0.88
CA PHE A 767 24.96 27.76 -2.31
C PHE A 767 25.59 29.11 -2.65
N PHE A 768 26.42 29.14 -3.69
CA PHE A 768 26.94 30.38 -4.25
C PHE A 768 26.00 30.93 -5.34
N VAL A 769 25.90 32.25 -5.37
CA VAL A 769 25.44 33.06 -6.52
C VAL A 769 26.48 34.15 -6.80
N ARG A 770 26.39 34.80 -7.96
CA ARG A 770 27.29 35.89 -8.35
C ARG A 770 26.52 37.15 -8.74
N THR A 771 27.04 38.31 -8.35
CA THR A 771 26.57 39.64 -8.80
C THR A 771 27.12 39.95 -10.19
N THR A 772 26.26 40.36 -11.12
CA THR A 772 26.58 40.38 -12.57
C THR A 772 27.57 41.48 -12.96
N ALA A 773 27.43 42.69 -12.40
CA ALA A 773 28.22 43.85 -12.79
C ALA A 773 28.93 44.49 -11.58
N PRO A 774 30.25 44.77 -11.66
CA PRO A 774 30.94 45.58 -10.65
C PRO A 774 30.25 46.92 -10.43
N GLY A 775 30.11 47.34 -9.18
CA GLY A 775 29.47 48.61 -8.82
C GLY A 775 27.93 48.65 -8.90
N THR A 776 27.26 47.59 -9.38
CA THR A 776 25.79 47.47 -9.39
C THR A 776 25.36 46.34 -8.45
N PRO A 777 24.95 46.63 -7.19
CA PRO A 777 24.66 45.58 -6.22
C PRO A 777 23.41 44.77 -6.56
N GLY A 778 23.51 43.44 -6.44
CA GLY A 778 22.41 42.52 -6.66
C GLY A 778 21.46 42.39 -5.46
N THR A 779 20.30 41.76 -5.71
CA THR A 779 19.33 41.34 -4.69
C THR A 779 18.74 39.97 -5.01
N ILE A 780 18.29 39.26 -3.97
CA ILE A 780 17.54 38.01 -4.07
C ILE A 780 16.50 37.92 -2.95
N ALA A 781 15.27 37.56 -3.33
CA ALA A 781 14.15 37.37 -2.42
C ALA A 781 13.75 35.89 -2.36
N PHE A 782 13.86 35.33 -1.17
CA PHE A 782 13.32 34.02 -0.81
C PHE A 782 11.85 34.21 -0.43
N SER A 783 10.95 33.36 -0.95
CA SER A 783 9.54 33.35 -0.54
C SER A 783 9.01 31.92 -0.39
N ASN A 784 7.91 31.76 0.34
CA ASN A 784 7.23 30.47 0.48
C ASN A 784 6.81 29.84 -0.87
N ALA A 785 6.56 30.65 -1.91
CA ALA A 785 6.17 30.14 -3.23
C ALA A 785 7.29 29.37 -3.95
N ALA A 786 8.55 29.57 -3.54
CA ALA A 786 9.69 28.83 -4.06
C ALA A 786 9.97 27.50 -3.32
N ARG A 787 9.21 27.18 -2.25
CA ARG A 787 9.35 25.93 -1.50
C ARG A 787 8.59 24.80 -2.19
N LEU A 788 9.11 23.58 -2.11
CA LEU A 788 8.38 22.40 -2.60
C LEU A 788 7.18 22.11 -1.68
N THR A 789 6.00 21.93 -2.29
CA THR A 789 4.72 21.69 -1.59
C THR A 789 4.34 20.20 -1.49
N THR A 790 5.15 19.32 -2.07
CA THR A 790 5.02 17.85 -1.96
C THR A 790 6.27 17.29 -1.30
N TYR A 791 6.12 16.20 -0.54
CA TYR A 791 7.29 15.55 0.08
C TYR A 791 8.26 15.07 -0.99
N GLN A 792 9.46 15.65 -0.96
CA GLN A 792 10.62 15.16 -1.68
C GLN A 792 11.78 15.20 -0.70
N ASN A 793 12.53 14.11 -0.62
CA ASN A 793 13.85 14.08 -0.01
C ASN A 793 14.90 14.10 -1.13
N PRO A 794 15.19 15.28 -1.75
CA PRO A 794 16.22 15.37 -2.76
C PRO A 794 17.58 15.16 -2.09
N ALA A 795 18.25 14.07 -2.46
CA ALA A 795 19.69 14.09 -2.56
C ALA A 795 20.13 15.27 -3.45
N LEU A 796 21.43 15.60 -3.47
CA LEU A 796 21.97 16.66 -4.32
C LEU A 796 21.97 16.24 -5.81
N GLN A 797 20.79 16.20 -6.44
CA GLN A 797 20.51 16.21 -7.88
C GLN A 797 19.01 16.01 -8.19
N ARG A 798 18.52 16.69 -9.22
CA ARG A 798 17.51 16.14 -10.14
C ARG A 798 17.76 16.68 -11.54
N THR A 799 17.71 15.80 -12.53
CA THR A 799 17.81 16.15 -13.96
C THR A 799 16.42 16.23 -14.58
N ALA A 800 16.11 17.36 -15.22
CA ALA A 800 15.06 17.40 -16.25
C ALA A 800 15.57 16.72 -17.53
N ALA A 801 14.66 16.36 -18.44
CA ALA A 801 15.04 15.93 -19.78
C ALA A 801 15.41 17.16 -20.63
N GLU A 802 16.60 17.17 -21.21
CA GLU A 802 17.07 18.24 -22.11
C GLU A 802 16.50 18.04 -23.52
N THR A 803 15.96 19.10 -24.11
CA THR A 803 15.34 19.11 -25.44
C THR A 803 16.14 19.90 -26.49
N ARG A 804 17.09 20.73 -26.05
CA ARG A 804 17.98 21.52 -26.91
C ARG A 804 19.21 20.72 -27.34
N PRO A 805 19.92 21.11 -28.41
CA PRO A 805 21.21 20.52 -28.75
C PRO A 805 22.20 20.73 -27.59
N LEU A 806 22.74 19.64 -27.04
CA LEU A 806 23.64 19.68 -25.87
C LEU A 806 24.75 18.63 -25.97
N LEU A 807 25.98 19.03 -25.63
CA LEU A 807 27.11 18.15 -25.33
C LEU A 807 27.49 18.32 -23.86
N ARG A 808 27.61 17.21 -23.13
CA ARG A 808 28.24 17.15 -21.81
C ARG A 808 29.52 16.34 -21.90
N LEU A 809 30.65 17.00 -21.66
CA LEU A 809 31.96 16.37 -21.60
C LEU A 809 32.38 16.17 -20.15
N THR A 810 32.95 15.00 -19.85
CA THR A 810 33.65 14.70 -18.61
C THR A 810 35.13 14.47 -18.93
N LEU A 811 36.03 15.05 -18.14
CA LEU A 811 37.46 14.73 -18.13
C LEU A 811 37.73 13.88 -16.89
N ALA A 812 38.36 12.72 -17.05
CA ALA A 812 38.71 11.84 -15.92
C ALA A 812 40.13 11.30 -16.03
N ASN A 813 40.77 11.04 -14.89
CA ASN A 813 42.01 10.25 -14.86
C ASN A 813 41.71 8.76 -15.15
N ALA A 814 42.73 8.00 -15.55
CA ALA A 814 42.58 6.57 -15.89
C ALA A 814 42.05 5.67 -14.74
N ALA A 815 42.00 6.16 -13.51
CA ALA A 815 41.46 5.45 -12.34
C ALA A 815 40.04 5.90 -11.95
N GLY A 816 39.43 6.85 -12.67
CA GLY A 816 38.13 7.46 -12.34
C GLY A 816 38.10 8.31 -11.05
N SER A 817 39.17 8.28 -10.25
CA SER A 817 39.25 8.85 -8.90
C SER A 817 39.25 10.39 -8.83
N ALA A 818 39.52 11.04 -9.97
CA ALA A 818 39.37 12.48 -10.12
C ALA A 818 38.81 12.80 -11.51
N SER A 819 37.75 13.60 -11.54
CA SER A 819 37.06 14.04 -12.74
C SER A 819 36.51 15.45 -12.60
N ASP A 820 36.15 16.06 -13.73
CA ASP A 820 35.44 17.33 -13.82
C ASP A 820 34.56 17.34 -15.07
N GLU A 821 33.49 18.12 -15.09
CA GLU A 821 32.45 18.10 -16.12
C GLU A 821 32.12 19.51 -16.64
N THR A 822 31.94 19.64 -17.96
CA THR A 822 31.41 20.86 -18.59
C THR A 822 30.24 20.54 -19.51
N ALA A 823 29.26 21.45 -19.57
CA ALA A 823 28.17 21.40 -20.54
C ALA A 823 28.32 22.52 -21.58
N VAL A 824 27.98 22.21 -22.84
CA VAL A 824 27.83 23.16 -23.95
C VAL A 824 26.47 22.88 -24.56
N TYR A 825 25.61 23.89 -24.64
CA TYR A 825 24.27 23.76 -25.21
C TYR A 825 23.93 24.94 -26.11
N PHE A 826 22.92 24.78 -26.98
CA PHE A 826 22.59 25.75 -28.01
C PHE A 826 21.18 26.31 -27.82
N GLU A 827 21.05 27.62 -27.72
CA GLU A 827 19.84 28.32 -27.26
C GLU A 827 19.51 29.54 -28.13
N GLN A 828 18.22 29.87 -28.28
CA GLN A 828 17.81 31.07 -28.99
C GLN A 828 17.94 32.30 -28.08
N GLY A 829 18.84 33.22 -28.45
CA GLY A 829 19.09 34.47 -27.71
C GLY A 829 20.43 34.49 -26.97
N ALA A 830 21.05 33.33 -26.76
CA ALA A 830 22.39 33.24 -26.19
C ALA A 830 23.47 33.76 -27.15
N THR A 831 24.63 34.16 -26.60
CA THR A 831 25.73 34.79 -27.35
C THR A 831 26.99 33.91 -27.35
N ALA A 832 28.03 34.28 -28.11
CA ALA A 832 29.34 33.61 -28.07
C ALA A 832 30.31 34.19 -27.00
N GLY A 833 29.87 35.22 -26.27
CA GLY A 833 30.52 35.73 -25.06
C GLY A 833 29.68 35.42 -23.82
N PHE A 834 30.21 35.71 -22.63
CA PHE A 834 29.50 35.39 -21.38
C PHE A 834 28.12 36.07 -21.30
N ASP A 835 27.07 35.27 -21.15
CA ASP A 835 25.71 35.73 -20.90
C ASP A 835 25.23 35.27 -19.51
N ALA A 836 24.94 36.24 -18.65
CA ALA A 836 24.47 36.02 -17.29
C ALA A 836 23.14 35.24 -17.21
N GLN A 837 22.37 35.12 -18.29
CA GLN A 837 21.14 34.32 -18.32
C GLN A 837 21.37 32.83 -18.61
N TYR A 838 22.43 32.51 -19.36
CA TYR A 838 22.63 31.21 -20.02
C TYR A 838 23.90 30.48 -19.59
N ASP A 839 24.92 31.18 -19.11
CA ASP A 839 26.20 30.61 -18.74
C ASP A 839 26.35 30.41 -17.23
N ALA A 840 27.22 29.46 -16.87
CA ALA A 840 27.76 29.34 -15.52
C ALA A 840 29.29 29.40 -15.57
N TYR A 841 29.88 30.34 -14.83
CA TYR A 841 31.33 30.42 -14.64
C TYR A 841 31.90 29.10 -14.10
N ARG A 842 33.21 28.90 -14.26
CA ARG A 842 33.93 27.83 -13.59
C ARG A 842 34.56 28.36 -12.29
N LEU A 843 34.18 27.77 -11.16
CA LEU A 843 34.77 28.07 -9.85
C LEU A 843 35.98 27.17 -9.60
N GLY A 844 37.14 27.78 -9.29
CA GLY A 844 38.32 27.07 -8.76
C GLY A 844 38.05 26.55 -7.34
N ASN A 845 38.61 25.38 -7.00
CA ASN A 845 38.15 24.59 -5.85
C ASN A 845 39.12 23.46 -5.41
N GLY A 846 40.39 23.53 -5.80
CA GLY A 846 41.36 22.47 -5.50
C GLY A 846 41.20 21.16 -6.29
N ASN A 847 40.24 21.06 -7.23
CA ASN A 847 40.15 19.86 -8.09
C ASN A 847 41.43 19.72 -8.94
N VAL A 848 42.05 18.53 -8.86
CA VAL A 848 43.29 18.15 -9.54
C VAL A 848 43.10 17.81 -11.03
N VAL A 849 41.84 17.75 -11.46
CA VAL A 849 41.39 17.68 -12.85
C VAL A 849 40.43 18.84 -13.09
N GLN A 850 40.58 19.54 -14.20
CA GLN A 850 39.78 20.72 -14.52
C GLN A 850 39.35 20.71 -15.98
N LEU A 851 38.05 20.83 -16.21
CA LEU A 851 37.43 20.92 -17.53
C LEU A 851 36.47 22.12 -17.57
N GLY A 852 36.37 22.78 -18.72
CA GLY A 852 35.43 23.87 -18.95
C GLY A 852 35.33 24.25 -20.42
N ALA A 853 34.38 25.11 -20.76
CA ALA A 853 34.35 25.85 -22.01
C ALA A 853 35.01 27.23 -21.84
N LEU A 854 35.48 27.84 -22.94
CA LEU A 854 36.12 29.15 -22.93
C LEU A 854 35.32 30.16 -23.77
N ALA A 855 34.73 31.16 -23.10
CA ALA A 855 34.09 32.32 -23.73
C ALA A 855 35.05 33.51 -23.68
N GLY A 856 35.97 33.58 -24.63
CA GLY A 856 37.10 34.52 -24.62
C GLY A 856 38.03 34.24 -23.45
N ALA A 857 38.13 35.19 -22.51
CA ALA A 857 38.89 35.02 -21.26
C ALA A 857 38.09 34.38 -20.11
N SER A 858 36.78 34.12 -20.30
CA SER A 858 35.93 33.52 -19.25
C SER A 858 36.01 32.00 -19.26
N GLU A 859 36.41 31.42 -18.14
CA GLU A 859 36.32 29.98 -17.87
C GLU A 859 34.88 29.63 -17.44
N LEU A 860 34.20 28.74 -18.16
CA LEU A 860 32.81 28.35 -17.93
C LEU A 860 32.69 26.85 -17.59
N SER A 861 31.75 26.51 -16.70
CA SER A 861 31.31 25.13 -16.41
C SER A 861 30.05 24.74 -17.20
N ILE A 862 29.24 25.73 -17.57
CA ILE A 862 28.12 25.60 -18.51
C ILE A 862 28.23 26.76 -19.49
N SER A 863 28.19 26.46 -20.79
CA SER A 863 28.16 27.46 -21.86
C SER A 863 26.90 27.32 -22.71
N GLY A 864 26.09 28.38 -22.75
CA GLY A 864 24.98 28.55 -23.67
C GLY A 864 25.43 29.30 -24.91
N MET A 865 25.51 28.61 -26.04
CA MET A 865 25.93 29.14 -27.33
C MET A 865 24.71 29.57 -28.17
N PRO A 866 24.87 30.47 -29.17
CA PRO A 866 23.78 30.83 -30.07
C PRO A 866 23.28 29.60 -30.84
N ALA A 867 21.96 29.46 -30.98
CA ALA A 867 21.32 28.36 -31.72
C ALA A 867 22.00 28.06 -33.07
N LEU A 868 22.23 26.76 -33.35
CA LEU A 868 23.00 26.30 -34.50
C LEU A 868 22.40 26.77 -35.83
N GLY A 869 23.08 27.72 -36.47
CA GLY A 869 22.79 28.20 -37.83
C GLY A 869 23.36 27.27 -38.91
N ALA A 870 23.72 27.83 -40.07
CA ALA A 870 24.30 27.04 -41.19
C ALA A 870 25.84 26.90 -41.15
N ALA A 871 26.53 27.66 -40.30
CA ALA A 871 27.99 27.69 -40.22
C ALA A 871 28.52 26.85 -39.03
N PRO A 872 29.71 26.21 -39.16
CA PRO A 872 30.34 25.51 -38.04
C PRO A 872 30.59 26.42 -36.82
N VAL A 873 30.43 25.86 -35.63
CA VAL A 873 30.72 26.53 -34.35
C VAL A 873 31.81 25.76 -33.62
N THR A 874 32.94 26.42 -33.34
CA THR A 874 34.05 25.84 -32.56
C THR A 874 34.05 26.41 -31.16
N VAL A 875 33.95 25.54 -30.16
CA VAL A 875 34.02 25.88 -28.73
C VAL A 875 35.38 25.44 -28.18
N PRO A 876 36.29 26.36 -27.82
CA PRO A 876 37.56 26.00 -27.19
C PRO A 876 37.32 25.48 -25.77
N LEU A 877 38.10 24.47 -25.36
CA LEU A 877 38.01 23.87 -24.04
C LEU A 877 39.14 24.34 -23.13
N LEU A 878 38.77 24.63 -21.88
CA LEU A 878 39.70 24.66 -20.76
C LEU A 878 40.01 23.22 -20.35
N VAL A 879 41.28 22.85 -20.32
CA VAL A 879 41.76 21.60 -19.71
C VAL A 879 42.98 21.94 -18.86
N ARG A 880 42.96 21.57 -17.57
CA ARG A 880 44.14 21.61 -16.69
C ARG A 880 44.19 20.35 -15.82
N VAL A 881 45.39 19.85 -15.57
CA VAL A 881 45.63 18.68 -14.71
C VAL A 881 46.84 18.93 -13.80
N ALA A 882 46.78 18.41 -12.57
CA ALA A 882 47.84 18.62 -11.57
C ALA A 882 49.06 17.67 -11.72
N ARG A 883 48.98 16.66 -12.59
CA ARG A 883 50.05 15.68 -12.86
C ARG A 883 50.02 15.28 -14.33
N THR A 884 51.19 15.03 -14.92
CA THR A 884 51.29 14.46 -16.27
C THR A 884 50.89 12.99 -16.23
N ALA A 885 49.81 12.63 -16.93
CA ALA A 885 49.28 11.26 -16.97
C ALA A 885 48.35 11.07 -18.19
N THR A 886 47.84 9.84 -18.38
CA THR A 886 46.76 9.56 -19.32
C THR A 886 45.41 9.97 -18.71
N TYR A 887 44.66 10.77 -19.47
CA TYR A 887 43.31 11.22 -19.14
C TYR A 887 42.37 10.90 -20.31
N THR A 888 41.08 10.75 -19.98
CA THR A 888 40.03 10.48 -20.96
C THR A 888 39.04 11.64 -20.97
N LEU A 889 38.82 12.24 -22.14
CA LEU A 889 37.67 13.07 -22.46
C LEU A 889 36.54 12.15 -22.94
N GLN A 890 35.39 12.23 -22.28
CA GLN A 890 34.21 11.40 -22.55
C GLN A 890 33.02 12.31 -22.82
N ALA A 891 32.34 12.14 -23.96
CA ALA A 891 30.97 12.61 -24.14
C ALA A 891 30.06 11.75 -23.26
N GLY A 892 29.68 12.27 -22.10
CA GLY A 892 28.75 11.61 -21.18
C GLY A 892 27.29 11.74 -21.66
N GLN A 893 26.97 12.84 -22.36
CA GLN A 893 25.73 13.02 -23.11
C GLN A 893 26.01 13.80 -24.39
N LEU A 894 25.39 13.40 -25.50
CA LEU A 894 25.30 14.19 -26.72
C LEU A 894 23.87 14.07 -27.24
N LEU A 895 23.10 15.16 -27.12
CA LEU A 895 21.64 15.19 -27.25
C LEU A 895 21.21 16.17 -28.33
N ASN A 896 20.13 15.83 -29.02
CA ASN A 896 19.32 16.71 -29.89
C ASN A 896 20.10 17.55 -30.92
N LEU A 897 21.27 17.10 -31.39
CA LEU A 897 21.95 17.74 -32.52
C LEU A 897 21.03 17.73 -33.76
N PRO A 898 21.00 18.80 -34.57
CA PRO A 898 20.17 18.83 -35.77
C PRO A 898 20.54 17.69 -36.75
N PRO A 899 19.58 17.13 -37.50
CA PRO A 899 19.86 16.04 -38.44
C PRO A 899 21.00 16.37 -39.40
N GLY A 900 22.00 15.49 -39.46
CA GLY A 900 23.19 15.69 -40.30
C GLY A 900 24.29 16.56 -39.69
N TRP A 901 24.22 16.94 -38.40
CA TRP A 901 25.33 17.57 -37.67
C TRP A 901 26.18 16.55 -36.91
N THR A 902 27.47 16.83 -36.78
CA THR A 902 28.42 16.11 -35.91
C THR A 902 28.96 17.05 -34.82
N ALA A 903 29.52 16.46 -33.75
CA ALA A 903 30.35 17.17 -32.77
C ALA A 903 31.72 16.51 -32.74
N THR A 904 32.75 17.23 -33.19
CA THR A 904 34.10 16.69 -33.40
C THR A 904 35.04 17.27 -32.35
N LEU A 905 35.54 16.44 -31.43
CA LEU A 905 36.62 16.82 -30.52
C LEU A 905 37.93 16.89 -31.30
N ARG A 906 38.62 18.02 -31.26
CA ARG A 906 39.93 18.26 -31.87
C ARG A 906 41.01 18.33 -30.78
N ASP A 907 42.14 17.68 -31.02
CA ASP A 907 43.39 17.85 -30.28
C ASP A 907 44.44 18.48 -31.21
N ALA A 908 44.78 19.74 -30.94
CA ALA A 908 45.73 20.50 -31.74
C ALA A 908 47.20 20.05 -31.60
N LEU A 909 47.55 19.28 -30.55
CA LEU A 909 48.91 18.76 -30.35
C LEU A 909 49.14 17.49 -31.18
N THR A 910 48.15 16.61 -31.26
CA THR A 910 48.24 15.34 -32.00
C THR A 910 47.66 15.41 -33.41
N GLY A 911 46.91 16.47 -33.73
CA GLY A 911 46.13 16.58 -34.97
C GLY A 911 44.90 15.68 -35.01
N ALA A 912 44.56 15.00 -33.89
CA ALA A 912 43.43 14.08 -33.84
C ALA A 912 42.09 14.82 -33.93
N ALA A 913 41.15 14.22 -34.66
CA ALA A 913 39.77 14.67 -34.77
C ALA A 913 38.85 13.47 -34.52
N THR A 914 38.04 13.53 -33.46
CA THR A 914 37.20 12.43 -32.96
C THR A 914 35.73 12.83 -33.05
N ASP A 915 34.96 12.16 -33.92
CA ASP A 915 33.50 12.33 -34.00
C ASP A 915 32.86 11.70 -32.76
N LEU A 916 32.36 12.54 -31.84
CA LEU A 916 31.82 12.12 -30.55
C LEU A 916 30.49 11.35 -30.67
N GLN A 917 29.85 11.33 -31.86
CA GLN A 917 28.70 10.47 -32.12
C GLN A 917 29.11 9.02 -32.42
N GLN A 918 30.32 8.81 -32.95
CA GLN A 918 30.83 7.50 -33.36
C GLN A 918 31.81 6.91 -32.35
N GLN A 919 32.66 7.77 -31.78
CA GLN A 919 33.65 7.44 -30.77
C GLN A 919 33.50 8.45 -29.62
N PRO A 920 32.62 8.19 -28.64
CA PRO A 920 32.30 9.16 -27.59
C PRO A 920 33.43 9.34 -26.55
N SER A 921 34.60 8.72 -26.74
CA SER A 921 35.75 8.82 -25.85
C SER A 921 37.05 9.10 -26.60
N TYR A 922 37.91 9.91 -26.01
CA TYR A 922 39.27 10.19 -26.49
C TYR A 922 40.23 10.19 -25.30
N SER A 923 41.21 9.29 -25.33
CA SER A 923 42.22 9.17 -24.28
C SER A 923 43.59 9.58 -24.80
N CYS A 924 44.27 10.46 -24.07
CA CYS A 924 45.60 10.96 -24.43
C CYS A 924 46.43 11.27 -23.18
N THR A 925 47.73 11.48 -23.35
CA THR A 925 48.56 12.07 -22.29
C THR A 925 48.34 13.59 -22.26
N ILE A 926 48.11 14.12 -21.07
CA ILE A 926 47.95 15.55 -20.78
C ILE A 926 49.03 15.92 -19.76
N ALA A 927 49.72 17.04 -19.99
CA ALA A 927 50.82 17.49 -19.14
C ALA A 927 50.34 18.31 -17.94
N ALA A 928 51.06 18.20 -16.82
CA ALA A 928 50.88 19.13 -15.71
C ALA A 928 51.15 20.57 -16.18
N ASN A 929 50.21 21.48 -15.90
CA ASN A 929 50.25 22.88 -16.34
C ASN A 929 50.24 23.08 -17.88
N GLU A 930 49.66 22.15 -18.64
CA GLU A 930 49.45 22.33 -20.08
C GLU A 930 48.62 23.60 -20.40
N ALA A 931 48.99 24.32 -21.46
CA ALA A 931 48.39 25.61 -21.78
C ALA A 931 46.96 25.46 -22.36
N PRO A 932 46.02 26.36 -22.03
CA PRO A 932 44.68 26.36 -22.63
C PRO A 932 44.72 26.47 -24.16
N GLY A 933 43.73 25.87 -24.83
CA GLY A 933 43.58 25.93 -26.29
C GLY A 933 44.05 24.71 -27.08
N ARG A 934 44.65 23.69 -26.44
CA ARG A 934 44.95 22.40 -27.11
C ARG A 934 43.68 21.69 -27.61
N PHE A 935 42.60 21.75 -26.84
CA PHE A 935 41.37 21.03 -27.13
C PHE A 935 40.23 21.97 -27.51
N SER A 936 39.40 21.55 -28.48
CA SER A 936 38.16 22.23 -28.84
C SER A 936 37.12 21.25 -29.37
N VAL A 937 35.84 21.62 -29.35
CA VAL A 937 34.78 20.87 -30.04
C VAL A 937 34.26 21.70 -31.19
N GLU A 938 34.27 21.13 -32.39
CA GLU A 938 33.66 21.69 -33.59
C GLU A 938 32.31 21.03 -33.84
N PHE A 939 31.25 21.83 -33.77
CA PHE A 939 29.90 21.44 -34.18
C PHE A 939 29.71 21.87 -35.64
N ALA A 940 29.43 20.94 -36.54
CA ALA A 940 29.38 21.23 -37.98
C ALA A 940 28.39 20.33 -38.74
N PRO A 941 27.87 20.78 -39.91
CA PRO A 941 27.23 19.90 -40.87
C PRO A 941 28.19 18.81 -41.39
N ARG A 942 27.71 17.57 -41.49
CA ARG A 942 28.50 16.39 -41.83
C ARG A 942 28.89 16.37 -43.31
N VAL A 943 30.13 16.74 -43.62
CA VAL A 943 30.66 16.77 -44.99
C VAL A 943 30.78 15.36 -45.57
N THR A 944 29.96 15.04 -46.57
CA THR A 944 29.80 13.67 -47.12
C THR A 944 30.82 13.26 -48.19
N SER A 945 31.75 14.14 -48.58
CA SER A 945 32.57 13.98 -49.80
C SER A 945 33.96 13.35 -49.62
N ALA A 946 34.51 13.31 -48.39
CA ALA A 946 35.90 12.91 -48.15
C ALA A 946 36.25 11.49 -48.64
N GLY A 947 35.33 10.53 -48.46
CA GLY A 947 35.57 9.12 -48.75
C GLY A 947 35.87 8.81 -50.23
N GLN A 948 35.21 9.48 -51.18
CA GLN A 948 35.48 9.26 -52.61
C GLN A 948 36.85 9.82 -53.02
N ALA A 949 37.28 10.96 -52.46
CA ALA A 949 38.59 11.53 -52.76
C ALA A 949 39.73 10.62 -52.26
N GLN A 950 39.62 10.11 -51.03
CA GLN A 950 40.60 9.16 -50.48
C GLN A 950 40.60 7.82 -51.23
N LEU A 951 39.43 7.24 -51.53
CA LEU A 951 39.36 6.00 -52.32
C LEU A 951 39.95 6.20 -53.73
N ALA A 952 39.66 7.33 -54.38
CA ALA A 952 40.25 7.66 -55.67
C ALA A 952 41.77 7.87 -55.59
N ALA A 953 42.34 8.34 -54.48
CA ALA A 953 43.79 8.46 -54.29
C ALA A 953 44.49 7.09 -54.23
N THR A 954 43.81 6.04 -53.73
CA THR A 954 44.38 4.66 -53.67
C THR A 954 44.55 3.96 -55.03
N VAL A 955 44.01 4.53 -56.11
CA VAL A 955 44.07 3.93 -57.45
C VAL A 955 44.92 4.79 -58.39
N SER A 956 45.99 4.21 -58.95
CA SER A 956 46.87 4.87 -59.94
C SER A 956 46.82 4.17 -61.30
N VAL A 957 47.18 4.91 -62.36
CA VAL A 957 47.22 4.43 -63.76
C VAL A 957 48.48 4.98 -64.41
N TYR A 958 49.43 4.12 -64.77
CA TYR A 958 50.75 4.55 -65.26
C TYR A 958 51.41 3.49 -66.19
N PRO A 959 52.23 3.88 -67.19
CA PRO A 959 52.35 5.24 -67.73
C PRO A 959 51.00 5.71 -68.33
N ASN A 960 50.83 7.02 -68.50
CA ASN A 960 49.61 7.61 -69.03
C ASN A 960 49.96 8.97 -69.66
N PRO A 961 50.14 9.09 -70.99
CA PRO A 961 49.81 8.11 -72.04
C PRO A 961 50.52 6.74 -71.95
N ALA A 962 49.90 5.72 -72.54
CA ALA A 962 50.34 4.33 -72.48
C ALA A 962 50.48 3.71 -73.88
N HIS A 963 51.60 3.04 -74.11
CA HIS A 963 51.88 2.29 -75.34
C HIS A 963 51.80 0.78 -75.04
N GLY A 964 50.84 0.08 -75.66
CA GLY A 964 50.72 -1.40 -75.61
C GLY A 964 50.30 -2.04 -74.27
N THR A 965 50.66 -1.48 -73.12
CA THR A 965 50.26 -1.95 -71.78
C THR A 965 50.27 -0.79 -70.79
N VAL A 966 49.34 -0.80 -69.82
CA VAL A 966 49.32 0.11 -68.67
C VAL A 966 49.28 -0.67 -67.36
N TYR A 967 49.82 -0.10 -66.29
CA TYR A 967 49.78 -0.65 -64.94
C TYR A 967 48.77 0.09 -64.08
N LEU A 968 48.02 -0.66 -63.28
CA LEU A 968 47.08 -0.14 -62.30
C LEU A 968 47.62 -0.41 -60.90
N GLY A 969 47.94 0.63 -60.14
CA GLY A 969 48.17 0.50 -58.70
C GLY A 969 46.82 0.38 -58.01
N LEU A 970 46.60 -0.74 -57.30
CA LEU A 970 45.35 -1.03 -56.57
C LEU A 970 45.64 -1.24 -55.07
N PRO A 971 44.70 -0.86 -54.18
CA PRO A 971 44.78 -1.23 -52.76
C PRO A 971 44.62 -2.75 -52.57
N ALA A 972 45.10 -3.26 -51.43
CA ALA A 972 44.87 -4.65 -51.04
C ALA A 972 43.36 -4.94 -50.92
N SER A 973 42.93 -6.14 -51.34
CA SER A 973 41.53 -6.55 -51.33
C SER A 973 41.38 -8.02 -50.98
N SER A 974 40.48 -8.32 -50.04
CA SER A 974 40.08 -9.69 -49.68
C SER A 974 39.11 -10.34 -50.68
N GLN A 975 38.65 -9.58 -51.67
CA GLN A 975 37.75 -10.04 -52.74
C GLN A 975 38.34 -9.72 -54.13
N PRO A 976 38.02 -10.51 -55.18
CA PRO A 976 38.42 -10.19 -56.54
C PRO A 976 37.91 -8.81 -57.00
N VAL A 977 38.77 -8.03 -57.66
CA VAL A 977 38.48 -6.66 -58.11
C VAL A 977 38.26 -6.65 -59.61
N THR A 978 37.11 -6.16 -60.07
CA THR A 978 36.81 -6.04 -61.50
C THR A 978 37.31 -4.70 -62.06
N VAL A 979 38.20 -4.77 -63.04
CA VAL A 979 38.68 -3.66 -63.85
C VAL A 979 37.98 -3.67 -65.20
N ARG A 980 37.48 -2.52 -65.66
CA ARG A 980 36.85 -2.34 -66.98
C ARG A 980 37.47 -1.15 -67.69
N VAL A 981 37.72 -1.27 -69.00
CA VAL A 981 38.10 -0.15 -69.86
C VAL A 981 36.91 0.21 -70.74
N LEU A 982 36.56 1.49 -70.75
CA LEU A 982 35.42 2.06 -71.45
C LEU A 982 35.92 3.03 -72.52
N ASN A 983 35.39 2.98 -73.74
CA ASN A 983 35.67 3.97 -74.78
C ASN A 983 34.96 5.31 -74.50
N ALA A 984 35.17 6.32 -75.37
CA ALA A 984 34.52 7.63 -75.26
C ALA A 984 32.98 7.59 -75.33
N LEU A 985 32.38 6.50 -75.82
CA LEU A 985 30.92 6.26 -75.85
C LEU A 985 30.43 5.48 -74.61
N GLY A 986 31.30 5.24 -73.62
CA GLY A 986 30.97 4.46 -72.41
C GLY A 986 30.86 2.95 -72.64
N GLN A 987 31.18 2.44 -73.82
CA GLN A 987 31.11 1.01 -74.15
C GLN A 987 32.34 0.28 -73.62
N GLN A 988 32.14 -0.90 -73.04
CA GLN A 988 33.22 -1.71 -72.46
C GLN A 988 34.06 -2.39 -73.55
N VAL A 989 35.30 -1.93 -73.73
CA VAL A 989 36.27 -2.47 -74.72
C VAL A 989 37.25 -3.47 -74.11
N ARG A 990 37.41 -3.49 -72.79
CA ARG A 990 38.17 -4.51 -72.06
C ARG A 990 37.55 -4.74 -70.68
N THR A 991 37.66 -5.95 -70.15
CA THR A 991 37.46 -6.26 -68.73
C THR A 991 38.55 -7.23 -68.26
N GLN A 992 38.95 -7.12 -67.00
CA GLN A 992 39.95 -7.98 -66.36
C GLN A 992 39.55 -8.17 -64.90
N GLN A 993 39.49 -9.42 -64.45
CA GLN A 993 39.36 -9.73 -63.02
C GLN A 993 40.75 -9.80 -62.40
N VAL A 994 40.93 -9.13 -61.27
CA VAL A 994 42.13 -9.20 -60.44
C VAL A 994 41.79 -10.09 -59.23
N PRO A 995 42.53 -11.17 -58.96
CA PRO A 995 42.33 -11.98 -57.75
C PRO A 995 42.46 -11.16 -56.46
N ALA A 996 41.91 -11.68 -55.36
CA ALA A 996 42.12 -11.11 -54.04
C ALA A 996 43.63 -11.13 -53.69
N THR A 997 44.18 -9.98 -53.26
CA THR A 997 45.60 -9.82 -52.91
C THR A 997 45.76 -9.09 -51.58
N GLY A 998 46.52 -9.69 -50.66
CA GLY A 998 46.74 -9.18 -49.29
C GLY A 998 47.75 -8.01 -49.18
N ARG A 999 48.25 -7.50 -50.31
CA ARG A 999 49.13 -6.31 -50.40
C ARG A 999 48.77 -5.55 -51.67
N GLY A 1000 48.96 -4.23 -51.68
CA GLY A 1000 48.73 -3.42 -52.87
C GLY A 1000 49.66 -3.83 -54.00
N THR A 1001 49.09 -4.21 -55.15
CA THR A 1001 49.83 -4.77 -56.29
C THR A 1001 49.61 -3.92 -57.54
N ALA A 1002 50.68 -3.71 -58.31
CA ALA A 1002 50.60 -3.16 -59.66
C ALA A 1002 50.10 -4.25 -60.63
N VAL A 1003 48.93 -4.03 -61.25
CA VAL A 1003 48.31 -4.97 -62.18
C VAL A 1003 48.57 -4.53 -63.61
N ALA A 1004 49.22 -5.37 -64.41
CA ALA A 1004 49.36 -5.15 -65.84
C ALA A 1004 48.02 -5.35 -66.57
N LEU A 1005 47.66 -4.37 -67.40
CA LEU A 1005 46.46 -4.33 -68.24
C LEU A 1005 46.89 -4.15 -69.71
N PRO A 1006 46.90 -5.23 -70.52
CA PRO A 1006 47.35 -5.16 -71.91
C PRO A 1006 46.35 -4.40 -72.79
N LEU A 1007 46.86 -3.45 -73.57
CA LEU A 1007 46.10 -2.55 -74.43
C LEU A 1007 46.06 -3.02 -75.90
N THR A 1008 46.71 -4.15 -76.22
CA THR A 1008 46.78 -4.73 -77.56
C THR A 1008 45.40 -4.87 -78.21
N GLY A 1009 45.22 -4.25 -79.38
CA GLY A 1009 43.95 -4.23 -80.10
C GLY A 1009 43.00 -3.08 -79.74
N LEU A 1010 43.37 -2.18 -78.83
CA LEU A 1010 42.69 -0.89 -78.66
C LEU A 1010 43.26 0.14 -79.65
N ALA A 1011 42.40 0.99 -80.20
CA ALA A 1011 42.82 2.10 -81.06
C ALA A 1011 43.43 3.24 -80.24
N LYS A 1012 44.20 4.13 -80.89
CA LYS A 1012 44.71 5.35 -80.24
C LYS A 1012 43.54 6.24 -79.81
N GLY A 1013 43.58 6.79 -78.60
CA GLY A 1013 42.50 7.64 -78.09
C GLY A 1013 42.39 7.71 -76.56
N VAL A 1014 41.32 8.34 -76.09
CA VAL A 1014 41.04 8.52 -74.65
C VAL A 1014 39.98 7.52 -74.18
N TYR A 1015 40.27 6.87 -73.06
CA TYR A 1015 39.47 5.82 -72.43
C TYR A 1015 39.24 6.13 -70.95
N SER A 1016 38.23 5.49 -70.35
CA SER A 1016 38.00 5.51 -68.90
C SER A 1016 38.23 4.11 -68.32
N VAL A 1017 39.18 4.00 -67.39
CA VAL A 1017 39.39 2.79 -66.58
C VAL A 1017 38.50 2.88 -65.34
N ARG A 1018 37.59 1.93 -65.16
CA ARG A 1018 36.63 1.86 -64.06
C ARG A 1018 36.93 0.62 -63.21
N VAL A 1019 37.19 0.82 -61.93
CA VAL A 1019 37.61 -0.22 -60.98
C VAL A 1019 36.57 -0.34 -59.87
N ALA A 1020 35.98 -1.52 -59.72
CA ALA A 1020 35.00 -1.80 -58.66
C ALA A 1020 35.72 -2.37 -57.42
N LEU A 1021 35.87 -1.54 -56.38
CA LEU A 1021 36.44 -1.91 -55.09
C LEU A 1021 35.30 -2.14 -54.06
N PRO A 1022 35.54 -2.89 -52.97
CA PRO A 1022 34.53 -3.07 -51.90
C PRO A 1022 34.03 -1.76 -51.28
N GLY A 1023 34.88 -0.72 -51.23
CA GLY A 1023 34.52 0.62 -50.73
C GLY A 1023 33.83 1.53 -51.76
N GLY A 1024 33.62 1.09 -53.00
CA GLY A 1024 33.02 1.89 -54.07
C GLY A 1024 33.71 1.76 -55.41
N THR A 1025 33.18 2.43 -56.43
CA THR A 1025 33.76 2.40 -57.79
C THR A 1025 34.61 3.64 -58.06
N VAL A 1026 35.86 3.45 -58.48
CA VAL A 1026 36.77 4.52 -58.90
C VAL A 1026 36.87 4.54 -60.42
N THR A 1027 36.89 5.73 -61.02
CA THR A 1027 37.14 5.92 -62.46
C THR A 1027 38.38 6.80 -62.67
N LYS A 1028 39.22 6.44 -63.64
CA LYS A 1028 40.45 7.15 -64.01
C LYS A 1028 40.54 7.30 -65.54
N ARG A 1029 41.02 8.45 -66.02
CA ARG A 1029 41.30 8.68 -67.45
C ARG A 1029 42.56 7.89 -67.86
N LEU A 1030 42.50 7.27 -69.03
CA LEU A 1030 43.62 6.63 -69.72
C LEU A 1030 43.75 7.24 -71.12
N VAL A 1031 44.97 7.51 -71.57
CA VAL A 1031 45.29 7.85 -72.95
C VAL A 1031 46.13 6.73 -73.55
N VAL A 1032 45.75 6.25 -74.73
CA VAL A 1032 46.43 5.18 -75.47
C VAL A 1032 46.98 5.76 -76.76
N GLU A 1033 48.28 5.53 -77.01
CA GLU A 1033 49.05 6.11 -78.12
C GLU A 1033 49.88 5.06 -78.86
#